data_AF-A0A1J9S3A3-F1
#
_entry.id   AF-A0A1J9S3A3-F1
#
_cell.length_a   1.000
_cell.length_b   1.000
_cell.length_c   1.000
_cell.angle_alpha   90.00
_cell.angle_beta   90.00
_cell.angle_gamma   90.00
#
_symmetry.space_group_name_H-M   'P 1'
#
loop_
_entity.id
_entity.type
_entity.pdbx_description
1 polymer ?
#
loop_
_entity_poly.entity_id
_entity_poly.type
_entity_poly.pdbx_seq_one_letter_code
_entity_poly.pdbx_strand_id
1 'polypeptide(L)'
;MTSQDMQPTLTHNDYTVGWLCALSKEQTAATAMLDCRHGDVPNPTKDGNTYTLGSVGKHNVVIACLGKGRYGTNPAATMATWLIGTFPSVKFGLLVGIGGGIPPKVRLGDVVVSVPVAQYPGVVQWDFGKAEDGGHFKRIGALNNPPTALLTALGKLETEHEMKGSNILYHLNEMETRWSNMASKYVWSDSLEDPLNVPTSFDHAERRWWAILLWLWKALLETVMLPFGIFAPSRADRQSDRTPSTPCNPSVGGKQNKPHEPHIHHGLIASGNRVIKDANLRDTLNANLDDHLLCIEMEAAGLMNDFPCIVIRGICDYADSHKTKLWQEYAAAVAAAFAKELLLVVPVQEVEVMANLKRAEAQVDEIHQHMKASLLCKERKAIMDWLTPVDYTPQQRGLSRSRQAGTCQWFLESPEFNRWLKHSGETMFCEGFPGVGKTFLTSAVVDYLQKLHPRSQDIGVAFIYCDFAKRDQQRPVDILGSLIKQLIQQHRVPDKLQDFYEENKETPASLHSCHDRDDFLELLQQVIFINYAGVFLVIDALDESHHAPDLIQTILALQKKTGANIFATSRPEQGFKKQFPISLSLEIRANGEDVRKYIRERIVSFDLFSDANQESSGERKKELKAKIEERIIEAVDGIFLLARFHLDSLAEKTTLNHLFNELRALCKGPHAYDHAYGKTIKRIRNQGTDRRDLAKRVLSLLTCAMRPLTTEQLRHALGIVVGSSVLDEDDFPSTNMIVSVCRGLVTVEEKSGVLRFLHYTTLEYMQTNLGCLSSLGDSMSSEGPTIAPAESNSRTRIEIHRFIAMICITYISLNVFDAGPCGTDDKFEERLASYCLYPYASECWGHHTREALASDRGILRFLESDEKATAASQAMMAMKQYQGRPGYSQKYPGGMTGIHLAAYFGLEDAVRKLIERGHNPDLRDGYGRTPLILAADKGHDAVAKVLLETGRVDVNHRDDAGRFWNTWSQQTLDWIFSYYTGRRLLERIAQGNYDEIATFLAKCGYDGNRVNDLIRSLGETHDILGKLEKIYHWQHSSSDLNLENRAARKFDRLIDGQNTSQRGSDDDVCGATALWYAARKGHEATILNILTEQTIEPDRKDLMYGSTPLWIASRNGHERIVKLLLKQKGVSPDCPDSCGRHTPLSAAASKGHESVASSLLAIDGVDSDFIDHLGRTPLMRAAAHGHTAVVEQLLARG
;
A
#
# COMPACT_ATOMS: atom_id res chain seq x y z
N MET A 1 39.23 -65.54 15.30
CA MET A 1 38.60 -65.53 13.96
C MET A 1 37.20 -66.07 14.12
N THR A 2 36.21 -65.17 14.16
CA THR A 2 34.78 -65.42 13.90
C THR A 2 34.08 -64.06 13.80
N SER A 3 33.61 -63.77 12.58
CA SER A 3 32.47 -62.89 12.22
C SER A 3 32.25 -61.60 13.05
N GLN A 4 32.90 -60.50 12.66
CA GLN A 4 32.23 -59.20 12.69
C GLN A 4 31.39 -59.10 11.42
N ASP A 5 30.08 -59.18 11.58
CA ASP A 5 29.09 -59.17 10.50
C ASP A 5 29.26 -57.96 9.58
N MET A 6 29.46 -58.22 8.29
CA MET A 6 29.31 -57.22 7.24
C MET A 6 27.85 -56.78 7.21
N GLN A 7 27.54 -55.56 7.69
CA GLN A 7 26.24 -54.98 7.41
C GLN A 7 26.04 -54.90 5.89
N PRO A 8 24.92 -55.39 5.34
CA PRO A 8 24.67 -55.33 3.91
C PRO A 8 24.69 -53.87 3.44
N THR A 9 25.42 -53.58 2.35
CA THR A 9 25.41 -52.27 1.71
C THR A 9 24.03 -52.01 1.10
N LEU A 10 23.19 -51.29 1.83
CA LEU A 10 21.86 -50.88 1.39
C LEU A 10 21.97 -49.81 0.28
N THR A 11 21.09 -49.92 -0.70
CA THR A 11 20.95 -49.06 -1.87
C THR A 11 19.63 -48.28 -1.80
N HIS A 12 19.44 -47.32 -2.71
CA HIS A 12 18.18 -46.58 -2.83
C HIS A 12 16.94 -47.47 -3.03
N ASN A 13 17.10 -48.70 -3.55
CA ASN A 13 16.00 -49.63 -3.78
C ASN A 13 15.57 -50.41 -2.52
N ASP A 14 16.34 -50.33 -1.43
CA ASP A 14 16.08 -51.10 -0.22
C ASP A 14 15.14 -50.37 0.77
N TYR A 15 14.78 -49.12 0.47
CA TYR A 15 13.90 -48.30 1.29
C TYR A 15 12.47 -48.32 0.74
N THR A 16 11.52 -48.72 1.58
CA THR A 16 10.11 -48.93 1.20
C THR A 16 9.16 -47.92 1.83
N VAL A 17 9.61 -47.17 2.84
CA VAL A 17 8.79 -46.22 3.59
C VAL A 17 9.40 -44.81 3.52
N GLY A 18 8.61 -43.83 3.09
CA GLY A 18 8.99 -42.42 3.15
C GLY A 18 8.43 -41.73 4.38
N TRP A 19 9.26 -41.02 5.15
CA TRP A 19 8.84 -40.27 6.33
C TRP A 19 9.14 -38.79 6.12
N LEU A 20 8.08 -37.99 5.94
CA LEU A 20 8.18 -36.57 5.60
C LEU A 20 7.97 -35.68 6.83
N CYS A 21 8.88 -34.73 7.02
CA CYS A 21 8.85 -33.72 8.08
C CYS A 21 8.88 -32.31 7.44
N ALA A 22 8.19 -31.34 8.05
CA ALA A 22 8.20 -29.95 7.62
C ALA A 22 9.29 -29.13 8.33
N LEU A 23 9.55 -29.42 9.61
CA LEU A 23 10.46 -28.65 10.45
C LEU A 23 11.65 -29.49 10.93
N SER A 24 12.79 -28.85 11.16
CA SER A 24 14.00 -29.51 11.66
C SER A 24 13.78 -30.21 13.01
N LYS A 25 12.87 -29.71 13.85
CA LYS A 25 12.51 -30.35 15.11
C LYS A 25 11.70 -31.64 14.93
N GLU A 26 10.86 -31.69 13.90
CA GLU A 26 10.11 -32.89 13.53
C GLU A 26 11.06 -33.95 12.97
N GLN A 27 12.00 -33.54 12.11
CA GLN A 27 13.06 -34.42 11.63
C GLN A 27 13.93 -34.96 12.78
N THR A 28 14.23 -34.12 13.77
CA THR A 28 15.00 -34.51 14.95
C THR A 28 14.25 -35.59 15.74
N ALA A 29 12.95 -35.39 16.00
CA ALA A 29 12.09 -36.37 16.66
C ALA A 29 11.97 -37.68 15.85
N ALA A 30 11.75 -37.60 14.54
CA ALA A 30 11.66 -38.76 13.66
C ALA A 30 12.97 -39.56 13.62
N THR A 31 14.11 -38.88 13.54
CA THR A 31 15.44 -39.52 13.53
C THR A 31 15.72 -40.24 14.84
N ALA A 32 15.26 -39.69 15.97
CA ALA A 32 15.43 -40.30 17.28
C ALA A 32 14.58 -41.58 17.47
N MET A 33 13.54 -41.78 16.66
CA MET A 33 12.68 -42.96 16.70
C MET A 33 13.20 -44.16 15.90
N LEU A 34 14.25 -43.98 15.09
CA LEU A 34 14.89 -45.07 14.35
C LEU A 34 15.52 -46.09 15.30
N ASP A 35 15.35 -47.38 15.01
CA ASP A 35 16.00 -48.45 15.77
C ASP A 35 17.50 -48.50 15.44
N CYS A 36 17.82 -48.40 14.15
CA CYS A 36 19.17 -48.34 13.61
C CYS A 36 19.28 -47.25 12.53
N ARG A 37 20.34 -46.44 12.56
CA ARG A 37 20.67 -45.48 11.51
C ARG A 37 21.59 -46.13 10.47
N HIS A 38 21.30 -45.95 9.19
CA HIS A 38 22.10 -46.45 8.08
C HIS A 38 23.09 -45.38 7.59
N GLY A 39 24.14 -45.78 6.87
CA GLY A 39 25.07 -44.85 6.22
C GLY A 39 24.45 -44.10 5.05
N ASP A 40 24.95 -42.91 4.74
CA ASP A 40 24.42 -42.08 3.66
C ASP A 40 24.66 -42.71 2.27
N VAL A 41 23.64 -42.69 1.41
CA VAL A 41 23.74 -43.11 0.01
C VAL A 41 23.80 -41.86 -0.87
N PRO A 42 24.75 -41.74 -1.83
CA PRO A 42 24.87 -40.55 -2.67
C PRO A 42 23.61 -40.25 -3.48
N ASN A 43 23.16 -38.99 -3.45
CA ASN A 43 22.01 -38.53 -4.23
C ASN A 43 22.36 -38.31 -5.72
N PRO A 44 21.40 -38.48 -6.64
CA PRO A 44 21.54 -38.07 -8.04
C PRO A 44 21.84 -36.56 -8.16
N THR A 45 22.60 -36.14 -9.18
CA THR A 45 23.04 -34.73 -9.38
C THR A 45 21.93 -33.68 -9.52
N LYS A 46 20.67 -34.10 -9.67
CA LYS A 46 19.49 -33.23 -9.80
C LYS A 46 18.68 -33.09 -8.51
N ASP A 47 18.94 -33.92 -7.50
CA ASP A 47 18.21 -33.90 -6.22
C ASP A 47 19.02 -33.15 -5.16
N GLY A 48 18.50 -32.00 -4.72
CA GLY A 48 19.10 -31.14 -3.70
C GLY A 48 18.64 -31.44 -2.26
N ASN A 49 17.82 -32.47 -2.03
CA ASN A 49 17.36 -32.82 -0.69
C ASN A 49 18.44 -33.51 0.13
N THR A 50 18.27 -33.49 1.45
CA THR A 50 19.07 -34.27 2.40
C THR A 50 18.20 -35.33 3.03
N TYR A 51 18.64 -36.58 2.97
CA TYR A 51 17.90 -37.72 3.50
C TYR A 51 18.58 -38.27 4.75
N THR A 52 17.78 -38.74 5.70
CA THR A 52 18.26 -39.54 6.84
C THR A 52 17.72 -40.95 6.69
N LEU A 53 18.62 -41.94 6.67
CA LEU A 53 18.29 -43.32 6.38
C LEU A 53 18.38 -44.17 7.64
N GLY A 54 17.43 -45.08 7.82
CA GLY A 54 17.43 -46.02 8.95
C GLY A 54 16.37 -47.10 8.84
N SER A 55 16.14 -47.79 9.96
CA SER A 55 15.11 -48.82 10.08
C SER A 55 14.25 -48.62 11.32
N VAL A 56 12.98 -49.02 11.20
CA VAL A 56 12.01 -49.14 12.30
C VAL A 56 11.35 -50.52 12.19
N GLY A 57 11.55 -51.37 13.18
CA GLY A 57 11.13 -52.76 13.14
C GLY A 57 11.70 -53.49 11.93
N LYS A 58 10.82 -53.90 11.01
CA LYS A 58 11.18 -54.61 9.77
C LYS A 58 11.20 -53.72 8.53
N HIS A 59 10.99 -52.41 8.69
CA HIS A 59 10.89 -51.46 7.58
C HIS A 59 12.14 -50.60 7.48
N ASN A 60 12.66 -50.44 6.25
CA ASN A 60 13.69 -49.48 5.93
C ASN A 60 13.04 -48.14 5.57
N VAL A 61 13.40 -47.10 6.31
CA VAL A 61 12.76 -45.78 6.30
C VAL A 61 13.72 -44.73 5.75
N VAL A 62 13.23 -43.91 4.82
CA VAL A 62 13.89 -42.67 4.39
C VAL A 62 13.16 -41.47 4.96
N ILE A 63 13.85 -40.69 5.80
CA ILE A 63 13.33 -39.45 6.37
C ILE A 63 13.80 -38.26 5.51
N ALA A 64 12.86 -37.41 5.10
CA ALA A 64 13.16 -36.15 4.43
C ALA A 64 12.53 -34.97 5.19
N CYS A 65 13.23 -33.84 5.21
CA CYS A 65 12.76 -32.60 5.81
C CYS A 65 12.79 -31.46 4.82
N LEU A 66 11.80 -30.58 4.88
CA LEU A 66 11.82 -29.34 4.09
C LEU A 66 13.04 -28.48 4.47
N GLY A 67 13.61 -27.82 3.46
CA GLY A 67 14.75 -26.91 3.66
C GLY A 67 14.43 -25.81 4.68
N LYS A 68 15.41 -25.42 5.49
CA LYS A 68 15.22 -24.45 6.58
C LYS A 68 14.53 -23.18 6.09
N GLY A 69 13.37 -22.85 6.68
CA GLY A 69 12.54 -21.70 6.31
C GLY A 69 11.51 -21.94 5.20
N ARG A 70 11.41 -23.16 4.66
CA ARG A 70 10.38 -23.58 3.69
C ARG A 70 9.32 -24.43 4.40
N TYR A 71 8.04 -24.14 4.14
CA TYR A 71 6.86 -24.86 4.66
C TYR A 71 5.67 -24.62 3.70
N GLY A 72 4.56 -25.34 3.89
CA GLY A 72 3.38 -25.26 3.01
C GLY A 72 3.28 -26.37 1.96
N THR A 73 2.18 -26.38 1.19
CA THR A 73 1.80 -27.51 0.34
C THR A 73 2.76 -27.73 -0.84
N ASN A 74 3.28 -26.67 -1.46
CA ASN A 74 4.12 -26.77 -2.65
C ASN A 74 5.55 -27.30 -2.35
N PRO A 75 6.25 -26.79 -1.31
CA PRO A 75 7.52 -27.38 -0.89
C PRO A 75 7.38 -28.85 -0.48
N ALA A 76 6.29 -29.21 0.21
CA ALA A 76 5.99 -30.59 0.60
C ALA A 76 5.86 -31.50 -0.64
N ALA A 77 5.04 -31.11 -1.62
CA ALA A 77 4.87 -31.84 -2.88
C ALA A 77 6.19 -32.05 -3.64
N THR A 78 7.01 -30.99 -3.70
CA THR A 78 8.32 -31.02 -4.37
C THR A 78 9.25 -32.02 -3.68
N MET A 79 9.33 -31.97 -2.35
CA MET A 79 10.18 -32.89 -1.56
C MET A 79 9.76 -34.35 -1.76
N ALA A 80 8.46 -34.66 -1.71
CA ALA A 80 7.98 -36.02 -1.94
C ALA A 80 8.28 -36.51 -3.36
N THR A 81 8.15 -35.64 -4.36
CA THR A 81 8.49 -35.98 -5.75
C THR A 81 9.95 -36.40 -5.89
N TRP A 82 10.87 -35.62 -5.31
CA TRP A 82 12.30 -35.96 -5.31
C TRP A 82 12.59 -37.22 -4.52
N LEU A 83 11.94 -37.42 -3.36
CA LEU A 83 12.10 -38.62 -2.56
C LEU A 83 11.70 -39.87 -3.35
N ILE A 84 10.57 -39.85 -4.06
CA ILE A 84 10.09 -40.97 -4.89
C ILE A 84 11.04 -41.20 -6.08
N GLY A 85 11.54 -40.11 -6.69
CA GLY A 85 12.50 -40.21 -7.80
C GLY A 85 13.84 -40.81 -7.37
N THR A 86 14.32 -40.47 -6.17
CA THR A 86 15.59 -40.98 -5.63
C THR A 86 15.44 -42.38 -5.03
N PHE A 87 14.33 -42.67 -4.35
CA PHE A 87 14.01 -43.96 -3.72
C PHE A 87 12.79 -44.61 -4.40
N PRO A 88 12.99 -45.28 -5.55
CA PRO A 88 11.89 -45.77 -6.40
C PRO A 88 11.11 -46.95 -5.78
N SER A 89 11.63 -47.56 -4.72
CA SER A 89 11.00 -48.66 -3.99
C SER A 89 10.05 -48.19 -2.87
N VAL A 90 9.98 -46.88 -2.60
CA VAL A 90 9.05 -46.32 -1.63
C VAL A 90 7.61 -46.58 -2.07
N LYS A 91 6.80 -47.16 -1.18
CA LYS A 91 5.44 -47.63 -1.45
C LYS A 91 4.37 -46.73 -0.86
N PHE A 92 4.63 -46.23 0.35
CA PHE A 92 3.77 -45.30 1.07
C PHE A 92 4.63 -44.36 1.89
N GLY A 93 4.02 -43.31 2.42
CA GLY A 93 4.68 -42.48 3.40
C GLY A 93 3.88 -42.11 4.63
N LEU A 94 4.60 -41.50 5.56
CA LEU A 94 4.08 -40.89 6.77
C LEU A 94 4.39 -39.41 6.71
N LEU A 95 3.38 -38.55 6.83
CA LEU A 95 3.58 -37.12 7.00
C LEU A 95 3.43 -36.81 8.49
N VAL A 96 4.55 -36.69 9.19
CA VAL A 96 4.59 -36.59 10.66
C VAL A 96 5.12 -35.21 11.06
N GLY A 97 4.44 -34.56 12.00
CA GLY A 97 4.79 -33.20 12.38
C GLY A 97 3.83 -32.61 13.41
N ILE A 98 3.79 -31.30 13.50
CA ILE A 98 2.93 -30.58 14.46
C ILE A 98 1.74 -29.91 13.79
N GLY A 99 0.64 -29.76 14.53
CA GLY A 99 -0.58 -29.10 14.05
C GLY A 99 -1.30 -28.31 15.14
N GLY A 100 -2.25 -27.49 14.72
CA GLY A 100 -3.14 -26.76 15.63
C GLY A 100 -4.42 -27.55 15.89
N GLY A 101 -4.78 -27.75 17.15
CA GLY A 101 -5.95 -28.53 17.56
C GLY A 101 -7.25 -27.72 17.62
N ILE A 102 -8.38 -28.42 17.53
CA ILE A 102 -9.73 -27.85 17.71
C ILE A 102 -10.24 -28.15 19.13
N PRO A 103 -10.25 -27.17 20.05
CA PRO A 103 -10.82 -27.37 21.38
C PRO A 103 -12.37 -27.37 21.32
N PRO A 104 -13.05 -28.03 22.28
CA PRO A 104 -12.50 -28.87 23.35
C PRO A 104 -12.20 -30.32 22.90
N LYS A 105 -12.23 -30.62 21.59
CA LYS A 105 -12.12 -31.99 21.05
C LYS A 105 -10.73 -32.60 21.26
N VAL A 106 -9.68 -31.81 21.11
CA VAL A 106 -8.27 -32.23 21.27
C VAL A 106 -7.53 -31.29 22.24
N ARG A 107 -6.50 -31.79 22.92
CA ARG A 107 -5.68 -31.02 23.89
C ARG A 107 -4.24 -30.85 23.42
N LEU A 108 -3.49 -29.95 24.06
CA LEU A 108 -2.06 -29.81 23.76
C LEU A 108 -1.33 -31.10 24.16
N GLY A 109 -0.44 -31.57 23.29
CA GLY A 109 0.29 -32.83 23.46
C GLY A 109 -0.44 -34.09 22.99
N ASP A 110 -1.70 -33.99 22.55
CA ASP A 110 -2.42 -35.10 21.91
C ASP A 110 -1.90 -35.37 20.50
N VAL A 111 -2.24 -36.54 19.95
CA VAL A 111 -1.96 -36.94 18.55
C VAL A 111 -3.25 -36.98 17.76
N VAL A 112 -3.25 -36.38 16.56
CA VAL A 112 -4.34 -36.51 15.58
C VAL A 112 -3.83 -37.25 14.35
N VAL A 113 -4.57 -38.27 13.93
CA VAL A 113 -4.25 -39.12 12.78
C VAL A 113 -5.37 -38.99 11.74
N SER A 114 -5.00 -38.77 10.48
CA SER A 114 -5.96 -38.59 9.39
C SER A 114 -6.68 -39.90 9.07
N VAL A 115 -8.00 -39.95 9.27
CA VAL A 115 -8.86 -41.09 8.91
C VAL A 115 -10.12 -40.57 8.20
N PRO A 116 -10.64 -41.26 7.16
CA PRO A 116 -11.89 -40.85 6.52
C PRO A 116 -13.07 -40.74 7.49
N VAL A 117 -13.80 -39.63 7.46
CA VAL A 117 -14.97 -39.36 8.32
C VAL A 117 -16.10 -38.79 7.45
N ALA A 118 -17.28 -39.42 7.54
CA ALA A 118 -18.45 -39.06 6.73
C ALA A 118 -18.11 -38.97 5.23
N GLN A 119 -18.35 -37.83 4.59
CA GLN A 119 -18.01 -37.58 3.18
C GLN A 119 -16.54 -37.17 2.93
N TYR A 120 -15.71 -37.03 3.96
CA TYR A 120 -14.36 -36.47 3.84
C TYR A 120 -13.26 -37.54 3.88
N PRO A 121 -12.22 -37.42 3.03
CA PRO A 121 -11.19 -38.46 2.85
C PRO A 121 -10.08 -38.46 3.92
N GLY A 122 -10.35 -37.90 5.10
CA GLY A 122 -9.40 -37.76 6.22
C GLY A 122 -8.51 -36.51 6.18
N VAL A 123 -8.25 -35.95 4.99
CA VAL A 123 -7.64 -34.63 4.82
C VAL A 123 -8.48 -33.78 3.86
N VAL A 124 -8.71 -32.52 4.21
CA VAL A 124 -9.43 -31.57 3.36
C VAL A 124 -8.57 -30.34 3.10
N GLN A 125 -8.42 -29.96 1.83
CA GLN A 125 -7.87 -28.65 1.49
C GLN A 125 -8.93 -27.57 1.68
N TRP A 126 -8.73 -26.67 2.65
CA TRP A 126 -9.74 -25.67 3.03
C TRP A 126 -9.64 -24.37 2.21
N ASP A 127 -8.49 -24.10 1.61
CA ASP A 127 -8.19 -22.86 0.88
C ASP A 127 -8.31 -22.97 -0.66
N PHE A 128 -8.89 -24.06 -1.17
CA PHE A 128 -9.02 -24.32 -2.61
C PHE A 128 -10.47 -24.63 -3.05
N GLY A 129 -10.99 -23.86 -4.01
CA GLY A 129 -12.39 -23.91 -4.43
C GLY A 129 -12.74 -22.85 -5.48
N LYS A 130 -13.97 -22.88 -6.01
CA LYS A 130 -14.50 -21.81 -6.87
C LYS A 130 -15.23 -20.79 -6.00
N ALA A 131 -15.00 -19.52 -6.30
CA ALA A 131 -15.91 -18.46 -5.90
C ALA A 131 -17.18 -18.55 -6.77
N GLU A 132 -18.33 -18.66 -6.14
CA GLU A 132 -19.65 -18.53 -6.78
C GLU A 132 -20.13 -17.07 -6.66
N ASP A 133 -21.06 -16.67 -7.53
CA ASP A 133 -21.66 -15.34 -7.52
C ASP A 133 -22.28 -15.04 -6.14
N GLY A 134 -22.00 -13.85 -5.59
CA GLY A 134 -22.39 -13.49 -4.22
C GLY A 134 -21.29 -13.71 -3.16
N GLY A 135 -20.08 -14.14 -3.55
CA GLY A 135 -18.94 -14.26 -2.64
C GLY A 135 -18.89 -15.56 -1.85
N HIS A 136 -19.76 -16.52 -2.17
CA HIS A 136 -19.76 -17.84 -1.55
C HIS A 136 -18.62 -18.71 -2.11
N PHE A 137 -17.81 -19.29 -1.22
CA PHE A 137 -16.72 -20.17 -1.59
C PHE A 137 -17.18 -21.62 -1.58
N LYS A 138 -17.12 -22.29 -2.73
CA LYS A 138 -17.43 -23.71 -2.86
C LYS A 138 -16.17 -24.52 -3.12
N ARG A 139 -15.83 -25.43 -2.20
CA ARG A 139 -14.74 -26.38 -2.38
C ARG A 139 -15.00 -27.27 -3.59
N ILE A 140 -13.98 -27.49 -4.42
CA ILE A 140 -14.06 -28.37 -5.59
C ILE A 140 -13.01 -29.44 -5.47
N GLY A 141 -13.44 -30.70 -5.60
CA GLY A 141 -12.57 -31.87 -5.50
C GLY A 141 -12.54 -32.47 -4.09
N ALA A 142 -12.10 -33.73 -4.04
CA ALA A 142 -11.77 -34.46 -2.83
C ALA A 142 -10.34 -34.98 -2.97
N LEU A 143 -9.56 -34.93 -1.89
CA LEU A 143 -8.23 -35.54 -1.85
C LEU A 143 -8.37 -37.07 -1.75
N ASN A 144 -7.32 -37.82 -2.09
CA ASN A 144 -7.36 -39.28 -1.93
C ASN A 144 -7.40 -39.67 -0.44
N ASN A 145 -7.98 -40.85 -0.15
CA ASN A 145 -7.93 -41.46 1.17
C ASN A 145 -6.50 -41.96 1.49
N PRO A 146 -6.12 -42.06 2.79
CA PRO A 146 -4.93 -42.78 3.19
C PRO A 146 -4.92 -44.23 2.67
N PRO A 147 -3.74 -44.82 2.41
CA PRO A 147 -3.62 -46.21 1.95
C PRO A 147 -4.38 -47.21 2.84
N THR A 148 -5.13 -48.12 2.23
CA THR A 148 -5.95 -49.11 2.97
C THR A 148 -5.13 -49.95 3.94
N ALA A 149 -3.90 -50.35 3.59
CA ALA A 149 -3.04 -51.11 4.50
C ALA A 149 -2.67 -50.32 5.77
N LEU A 150 -2.47 -48.99 5.66
CA LEU A 150 -2.22 -48.14 6.82
C LEU A 150 -3.48 -47.98 7.68
N LEU A 151 -4.66 -47.88 7.08
CA LEU A 151 -5.93 -47.85 7.80
C LEU A 151 -6.22 -49.18 8.52
N THR A 152 -5.91 -50.32 7.90
CA THR A 152 -6.04 -51.65 8.53
C THR A 152 -5.04 -51.81 9.69
N ALA A 153 -3.78 -51.39 9.50
CA ALA A 153 -2.78 -51.41 10.55
C ALA A 153 -3.15 -50.50 11.72
N LEU A 154 -3.75 -49.34 11.43
CA LEU A 154 -4.27 -48.41 12.42
C LEU A 154 -5.39 -49.03 13.26
N GLY A 155 -6.39 -49.68 12.63
CA GLY A 155 -7.45 -50.37 13.38
C GLY A 155 -6.93 -51.51 14.26
N LYS A 156 -5.88 -52.21 13.82
CA LYS A 156 -5.18 -53.18 14.67
C LYS A 156 -4.46 -52.52 15.85
N LEU A 157 -3.76 -51.40 15.61
CA LEU A 157 -3.06 -50.65 16.65
C LEU A 157 -4.04 -50.08 17.69
N GLU A 158 -5.18 -49.54 17.26
CA GLU A 158 -6.28 -49.10 18.14
C GLU A 158 -6.74 -50.22 19.08
N THR A 159 -6.95 -51.42 18.53
CA THR A 159 -7.31 -52.61 19.34
C THR A 159 -6.22 -52.93 20.37
N GLU A 160 -4.94 -52.83 19.99
CA GLU A 160 -3.82 -53.05 20.91
C GLU A 160 -3.72 -51.99 22.00
N HIS A 161 -3.98 -50.72 21.68
CA HIS A 161 -4.04 -49.61 22.64
C HIS A 161 -5.19 -49.77 23.63
N GLU A 162 -6.37 -50.22 23.19
CA GLU A 162 -7.48 -50.53 24.10
C GLU A 162 -7.15 -51.68 25.06
N MET A 163 -6.44 -52.71 24.58
CA MET A 163 -6.09 -53.87 25.39
C MET A 163 -4.93 -53.63 26.36
N LYS A 164 -3.91 -52.86 25.96
CA LYS A 164 -2.62 -52.78 26.66
C LYS A 164 -2.14 -51.36 26.99
N GLY A 165 -2.82 -50.32 26.50
CA GLY A 165 -2.35 -48.94 26.54
C GLY A 165 -1.37 -48.61 25.42
N SER A 166 -1.06 -47.32 25.25
CA SER A 166 -0.09 -46.84 24.26
C SER A 166 1.36 -46.94 24.77
N ASN A 167 2.30 -47.25 23.87
CA ASN A 167 3.73 -47.27 24.18
C ASN A 167 4.44 -45.94 23.88
N ILE A 168 3.70 -44.85 23.62
CA ILE A 168 4.29 -43.55 23.26
C ILE A 168 5.24 -43.10 24.37
N LEU A 169 4.81 -43.14 25.63
CA LEU A 169 5.63 -42.77 26.77
C LEU A 169 6.86 -43.68 26.92
N TYR A 170 6.75 -44.97 26.58
CA TYR A 170 7.88 -45.88 26.57
C TYR A 170 8.92 -45.46 25.53
N HIS A 171 8.50 -45.14 24.31
CA HIS A 171 9.40 -44.68 23.24
C HIS A 171 10.01 -43.31 23.54
N LEU A 172 9.29 -42.41 24.20
CA LEU A 172 9.83 -41.12 24.66
C LEU A 172 10.89 -41.30 25.76
N ASN A 173 10.67 -42.21 26.70
CA ASN A 173 11.65 -42.53 27.76
C ASN A 173 12.89 -43.26 27.20
N GLU A 174 12.69 -44.13 26.20
CA GLU A 174 13.79 -44.76 25.46
C GLU A 174 14.63 -43.72 24.72
N MET A 175 13.97 -42.74 24.07
CA MET A 175 14.63 -41.62 23.42
C MET A 175 15.43 -40.77 24.42
N GLU A 176 14.86 -40.46 25.59
CA GLU A 176 15.55 -39.74 26.68
C GLU A 176 16.84 -40.47 27.10
N THR A 177 16.75 -41.79 27.26
CA THR A 177 17.89 -42.63 27.67
C THR A 177 18.97 -42.68 26.59
N ARG A 178 18.59 -42.76 25.31
CA ARG A 178 19.54 -42.83 24.18
C ARG A 178 20.14 -41.45 23.84
N TRP A 179 19.41 -40.37 24.05
CA TRP A 179 19.77 -39.02 23.64
C TRP A 179 19.52 -37.99 24.75
N SER A 180 20.33 -38.05 25.82
CA SER A 180 20.16 -37.23 27.03
C SER A 180 20.03 -35.72 26.79
N ASN A 181 20.68 -35.17 25.75
CA ASN A 181 20.59 -33.75 25.40
C ASN A 181 19.21 -33.33 24.85
N MET A 182 18.38 -34.27 24.39
CA MET A 182 17.04 -34.01 23.86
C MET A 182 15.98 -33.96 24.96
N ALA A 183 16.24 -34.57 26.12
CA ALA A 183 15.29 -34.73 27.22
C ALA A 183 14.66 -33.40 27.66
N SER A 184 15.49 -32.34 27.77
CA SER A 184 15.06 -31.00 28.20
C SER A 184 14.02 -30.30 27.30
N LYS A 185 13.77 -30.81 26.07
CA LYS A 185 12.88 -30.17 25.10
C LYS A 185 11.80 -31.09 24.53
N TYR A 186 12.10 -32.38 24.36
CA TYR A 186 11.24 -33.34 23.66
C TYR A 186 10.49 -34.29 24.61
N VAL A 187 10.74 -34.22 25.92
CA VAL A 187 10.03 -34.99 26.96
C VAL A 187 9.14 -34.03 27.74
N TRP A 188 8.05 -34.57 28.29
CA TRP A 188 7.12 -33.79 29.11
C TRP A 188 7.83 -33.15 30.32
N SER A 189 7.47 -31.91 30.65
CA SER A 189 7.96 -31.20 31.83
C SER A 189 6.83 -30.40 32.50
N ASP A 190 6.99 -30.09 33.78
CA ASP A 190 6.04 -29.28 34.55
C ASP A 190 5.82 -27.86 33.98
N SER A 191 6.67 -27.41 33.05
CA SER A 191 6.53 -26.12 32.36
C SER A 191 5.53 -26.11 31.20
N LEU A 192 5.03 -27.29 30.80
CA LEU A 192 4.04 -27.46 29.74
C LEU A 192 2.62 -27.46 30.33
N GLU A 193 2.11 -26.26 30.63
CA GLU A 193 0.73 -26.06 31.08
C GLU A 193 -0.23 -25.88 29.90
N ASP A 194 -1.35 -26.62 29.91
CA ASP A 194 -2.45 -26.44 28.95
C ASP A 194 -3.36 -25.30 29.43
N PRO A 195 -3.49 -24.19 28.67
CA PRO A 195 -4.32 -23.04 29.05
C PRO A 195 -5.80 -23.38 29.30
N LEU A 196 -6.31 -24.50 28.76
CA LEU A 196 -7.70 -24.93 28.90
C LEU A 196 -7.95 -25.85 30.11
N ASN A 197 -6.92 -26.23 30.88
CA ASN A 197 -7.05 -27.11 32.06
C ASN A 197 -7.42 -26.39 33.36
N VAL A 198 -7.83 -25.12 33.32
CA VAL A 198 -8.36 -24.41 34.50
C VAL A 198 -9.82 -24.86 34.74
N PRO A 199 -10.18 -25.40 35.92
CA PRO A 199 -11.53 -25.87 36.16
C PRO A 199 -12.56 -24.74 36.01
N THR A 200 -13.47 -24.96 35.07
CA THR A 200 -14.52 -24.04 34.64
C THR A 200 -15.62 -23.95 35.69
N SER A 201 -15.48 -22.99 36.60
CA SER A 201 -16.63 -22.20 37.03
C SER A 201 -16.30 -20.77 36.66
N PHE A 202 -16.97 -20.21 35.66
CA PHE A 202 -17.53 -18.86 35.67
C PHE A 202 -17.98 -18.49 34.26
N ASP A 203 -19.29 -18.32 34.15
CA ASP A 203 -20.05 -17.92 32.98
C ASP A 203 -19.69 -16.48 32.55
N HIS A 204 -19.73 -16.25 31.24
CA HIS A 204 -19.35 -15.00 30.59
C HIS A 204 -20.50 -13.99 30.63
N ALA A 205 -20.54 -13.14 31.65
CA ALA A 205 -21.12 -11.79 31.59
C ALA A 205 -20.74 -11.00 32.85
N GLU A 206 -20.49 -9.70 32.71
CA GLU A 206 -20.21 -8.72 33.79
C GLU A 206 -18.79 -8.66 34.41
N ARG A 207 -17.78 -8.29 33.60
CA ARG A 207 -16.46 -7.84 34.11
C ARG A 207 -16.14 -6.36 33.87
N ARG A 208 -17.14 -5.47 33.94
CA ARG A 208 -16.89 -4.01 33.98
C ARG A 208 -17.42 -3.29 35.22
N TRP A 209 -18.29 -3.92 36.03
CA TRP A 209 -18.92 -3.27 37.19
C TRP A 209 -18.38 -3.76 38.55
N TRP A 210 -17.80 -4.96 38.62
CA TRP A 210 -17.32 -5.56 39.88
C TRP A 210 -15.94 -5.07 40.36
N ALA A 211 -15.07 -4.56 39.48
CA ALA A 211 -13.76 -4.03 39.90
C ALA A 211 -13.86 -2.71 40.66
N ILE A 212 -14.87 -1.89 40.35
CA ILE A 212 -15.16 -0.61 41.02
C ILE A 212 -15.83 -0.85 42.37
N LEU A 213 -16.73 -1.85 42.44
CA LEU A 213 -17.33 -2.30 43.71
C LEU A 213 -16.30 -2.98 44.63
N LEU A 214 -15.37 -3.79 44.11
CA LEU A 214 -14.31 -4.40 44.94
C LEU A 214 -13.31 -3.38 45.51
N TRP A 215 -13.05 -2.27 44.81
CA TRP A 215 -12.18 -1.21 45.30
C TRP A 215 -12.86 -0.39 46.41
N LEU A 216 -14.13 -0.04 46.22
CA LEU A 216 -14.95 0.67 47.22
C LEU A 216 -15.26 -0.19 48.46
N TRP A 217 -15.36 -1.52 48.30
CA TRP A 217 -15.63 -2.43 49.42
C TRP A 217 -14.35 -2.81 50.19
N LYS A 218 -13.18 -2.87 49.54
CA LYS A 218 -11.87 -3.00 50.23
C LYS A 218 -11.52 -1.76 51.06
N ALA A 219 -11.94 -0.57 50.64
CA ALA A 219 -11.69 0.67 51.38
C ALA A 219 -12.55 0.82 52.65
N LEU A 220 -13.59 0.00 52.84
CA LEU A 220 -14.51 0.09 53.99
C LEU A 220 -14.31 -1.03 55.04
N LEU A 221 -13.45 -2.03 54.78
CA LEU A 221 -13.32 -3.24 55.61
C LEU A 221 -11.96 -3.40 56.30
N GLU A 222 -11.04 -2.45 56.16
CA GLU A 222 -9.78 -2.42 56.93
C GLU A 222 -9.87 -1.63 58.25
N THR A 223 -11.05 -1.13 58.65
CA THR A 223 -11.20 -0.32 59.88
C THR A 223 -11.94 -0.98 61.04
N VAL A 224 -12.52 -2.20 60.92
CA VAL A 224 -13.24 -2.81 62.05
C VAL A 224 -13.08 -4.34 62.11
N MET A 225 -12.19 -4.79 63.00
CA MET A 225 -12.26 -6.01 63.83
C MET A 225 -12.06 -7.41 63.20
N LEU A 226 -10.90 -8.01 63.49
CA LEU A 226 -10.85 -9.34 64.14
C LEU A 226 -11.37 -9.17 65.59
N PRO A 227 -11.99 -10.13 66.30
CA PRO A 227 -12.03 -11.59 66.12
C PRO A 227 -13.47 -12.17 66.35
N PHE A 228 -13.57 -13.48 66.60
CA PHE A 228 -14.76 -14.32 66.93
C PHE A 228 -15.26 -15.19 65.77
N GLY A 229 -14.70 -16.40 65.72
CA GLY A 229 -15.39 -17.52 65.11
C GLY A 229 -16.57 -17.97 65.97
N ILE A 230 -17.57 -18.59 65.33
CA ILE A 230 -18.37 -19.75 65.78
C ILE A 230 -19.68 -19.82 64.98
N PHE A 231 -19.91 -21.01 64.43
CA PHE A 231 -21.19 -21.67 64.07
C PHE A 231 -22.07 -21.12 62.95
N ALA A 232 -22.21 -21.97 61.93
CA ALA A 232 -23.45 -22.14 61.19
C ALA A 232 -24.55 -22.70 62.12
N PRO A 233 -25.83 -22.38 61.83
CA PRO A 233 -26.76 -23.48 61.66
C PRO A 233 -27.62 -23.36 60.40
N SER A 234 -27.99 -24.56 59.98
CA SER A 234 -28.77 -24.96 58.82
C SER A 234 -30.29 -24.74 58.95
N ARG A 235 -30.92 -24.76 57.76
CA ARG A 235 -32.24 -25.32 57.40
C ARG A 235 -33.51 -24.55 57.77
N ALA A 236 -34.24 -24.17 56.71
CA ALA A 236 -35.59 -24.66 56.49
C ALA A 236 -35.90 -24.68 54.98
N ASP A 237 -36.17 -25.89 54.48
CA ASP A 237 -36.63 -26.20 53.12
C ASP A 237 -38.03 -25.63 52.83
N ARG A 238 -38.31 -25.33 51.55
CA ARG A 238 -39.54 -25.78 50.88
C ARG A 238 -39.34 -25.83 49.35
N GLN A 239 -39.59 -27.04 48.84
CA GLN A 239 -39.44 -27.55 47.47
C GLN A 239 -40.32 -26.89 46.41
N SER A 240 -39.79 -26.78 45.19
CA SER A 240 -40.16 -27.53 43.97
C SER A 240 -39.31 -26.95 42.82
N ASP A 241 -38.67 -27.66 41.90
CA ASP A 241 -38.86 -29.01 41.38
C ASP A 241 -37.60 -29.41 40.56
N ARG A 242 -37.24 -30.70 40.61
CA ARG A 242 -36.42 -31.50 39.65
C ARG A 242 -34.89 -31.28 39.50
N THR A 243 -34.14 -32.09 40.26
CA THR A 243 -32.99 -33.02 39.97
C THR A 243 -32.36 -33.38 41.35
N PRO A 244 -31.34 -34.24 41.53
CA PRO A 244 -30.94 -35.53 40.93
C PRO A 244 -30.71 -36.62 42.03
N SER A 245 -30.22 -37.81 41.68
CA SER A 245 -29.71 -38.83 42.62
C SER A 245 -28.28 -39.23 42.23
N THR A 246 -27.29 -39.53 43.08
CA THR A 246 -26.94 -39.31 44.50
C THR A 246 -25.45 -39.74 44.55
N PRO A 247 -24.58 -39.11 45.37
CA PRO A 247 -23.14 -39.36 45.40
C PRO A 247 -22.70 -40.36 46.49
N CYS A 248 -21.45 -40.81 46.42
CA CYS A 248 -20.73 -41.47 47.52
C CYS A 248 -19.44 -40.71 47.86
N ASN A 249 -19.08 -40.78 49.15
CA ASN A 249 -18.20 -39.92 49.94
C ASN A 249 -16.73 -39.72 49.50
N PRO A 250 -16.08 -38.65 50.01
CA PRO A 250 -14.69 -38.32 49.76
C PRO A 250 -13.75 -39.01 50.77
N SER A 251 -12.71 -39.65 50.25
CA SER A 251 -11.50 -39.98 51.00
C SER A 251 -10.35 -39.12 50.46
N VAL A 252 -9.85 -38.25 51.33
CA VAL A 252 -8.57 -37.54 51.17
C VAL A 252 -7.46 -38.58 51.01
N GLY A 253 -6.79 -38.54 49.87
CA GLY A 253 -5.56 -39.26 49.58
C GLY A 253 -4.83 -38.50 48.50
N GLY A 254 -3.68 -37.90 48.85
CA GLY A 254 -2.87 -37.13 47.91
C GLY A 254 -2.59 -37.94 46.65
N LYS A 255 -2.96 -37.39 45.48
CA LYS A 255 -2.53 -37.91 44.19
C LYS A 255 -1.43 -36.99 43.69
N GLN A 256 -0.22 -37.53 43.69
CA GLN A 256 0.87 -37.10 42.82
C GLN A 256 0.30 -36.82 41.41
N ASN A 257 0.65 -35.68 40.81
CA ASN A 257 0.33 -35.38 39.42
C ASN A 257 0.89 -36.51 38.54
N LYS A 258 0.01 -37.32 37.94
CA LYS A 258 0.43 -38.30 36.94
C LYS A 258 0.88 -37.55 35.67
N PRO A 259 1.90 -38.04 34.96
CA PRO A 259 2.33 -37.45 33.69
C PRO A 259 1.16 -37.37 32.70
N HIS A 260 1.12 -36.29 31.91
CA HIS A 260 0.10 -36.05 30.87
C HIS A 260 0.19 -37.16 29.80
N GLU A 261 -0.70 -38.15 29.87
CA GLU A 261 -0.74 -39.24 28.90
C GLU A 261 -1.39 -38.73 27.59
N PRO A 262 -0.68 -38.75 26.46
CA PRO A 262 -1.17 -38.19 25.20
C PRO A 262 -2.33 -39.04 24.66
N HIS A 263 -3.46 -38.40 24.34
CA HIS A 263 -4.60 -39.09 23.73
C HIS A 263 -4.45 -39.11 22.21
N ILE A 264 -4.84 -40.23 21.59
CA ILE A 264 -4.78 -40.41 20.14
C ILE A 264 -6.18 -40.25 19.58
N HIS A 265 -6.34 -39.33 18.63
CA HIS A 265 -7.60 -38.99 17.98
C HIS A 265 -7.54 -39.34 16.51
N HIS A 266 -8.58 -40.00 16.01
CA HIS A 266 -8.71 -40.40 14.61
C HIS A 266 -9.79 -39.55 13.95
N GLY A 267 -9.45 -38.80 12.91
CA GLY A 267 -10.45 -38.00 12.22
C GLY A 267 -9.91 -36.99 11.22
N LEU A 268 -10.68 -35.91 11.01
CA LEU A 268 -10.47 -34.99 9.91
C LEU A 268 -9.38 -33.94 10.21
N ILE A 269 -8.45 -33.80 9.26
CA ILE A 269 -7.42 -32.75 9.27
C ILE A 269 -7.67 -31.76 8.12
N ALA A 270 -7.68 -30.47 8.42
CA ALA A 270 -7.74 -29.41 7.41
C ALA A 270 -6.33 -28.93 7.06
N SER A 271 -6.04 -28.84 5.78
CA SER A 271 -4.73 -28.45 5.24
C SER A 271 -4.83 -27.23 4.32
N GLY A 272 -3.88 -26.29 4.40
CA GLY A 272 -3.85 -25.13 3.52
C GLY A 272 -2.56 -24.31 3.60
N ASN A 273 -2.36 -23.38 2.67
CA ASN A 273 -1.13 -22.60 2.55
C ASN A 273 -1.02 -21.42 3.54
N ARG A 274 -1.97 -21.28 4.46
CA ARG A 274 -2.01 -20.18 5.44
C ARG A 274 -2.06 -20.73 6.87
N VAL A 275 -1.30 -20.10 7.76
CA VAL A 275 -1.41 -20.33 9.21
C VAL A 275 -2.71 -19.67 9.71
N ILE A 276 -3.59 -20.44 10.35
CA ILE A 276 -4.75 -19.89 11.06
C ILE A 276 -4.31 -19.40 12.45
N LYS A 277 -4.63 -18.13 12.76
CA LYS A 277 -4.33 -17.44 14.05
C LYS A 277 -5.56 -16.75 14.65
N ASP A 278 -6.76 -17.11 14.17
CA ASP A 278 -8.02 -16.50 14.57
C ASP A 278 -9.00 -17.62 14.96
N ALA A 279 -9.44 -17.59 16.22
CA ALA A 279 -10.39 -18.55 16.75
C ALA A 279 -11.73 -18.53 16.00
N ASN A 280 -12.20 -17.36 15.55
CA ASN A 280 -13.45 -17.25 14.80
C ASN A 280 -13.35 -17.94 13.44
N LEU A 281 -12.23 -17.77 12.73
CA LEU A 281 -11.98 -18.43 11.46
C LEU A 281 -11.87 -19.95 11.64
N ARG A 282 -11.17 -20.41 12.69
CA ARG A 282 -11.08 -21.82 13.06
C ARG A 282 -12.45 -22.43 13.33
N ASP A 283 -13.27 -21.77 14.14
CA ASP A 283 -14.58 -22.28 14.56
C ASP A 283 -15.56 -22.28 13.39
N THR A 284 -15.51 -21.26 12.53
CA THR A 284 -16.26 -21.21 11.27
C THR A 284 -15.85 -22.35 10.34
N LEU A 285 -14.55 -22.64 10.23
CA LEU A 285 -14.05 -23.73 9.41
C LEU A 285 -14.52 -25.10 9.93
N ASN A 286 -14.50 -25.30 11.25
CA ASN A 286 -15.02 -26.51 11.88
C ASN A 286 -16.53 -26.67 11.63
N ALA A 287 -17.31 -25.59 11.78
CA ALA A 287 -18.75 -25.59 11.50
C ALA A 287 -19.07 -25.92 10.03
N ASN A 288 -18.28 -25.40 9.08
CA ASN A 288 -18.42 -25.69 7.65
C ASN A 288 -18.04 -27.13 7.27
N LEU A 289 -17.43 -27.89 8.18
CA LEU A 289 -17.05 -29.29 8.00
C LEU A 289 -17.84 -30.20 8.93
N ASP A 290 -19.10 -29.85 9.19
CA ASP A 290 -20.08 -30.59 10.01
C ASP A 290 -19.54 -30.97 11.40
N ASP A 291 -18.72 -30.09 11.99
CA ASP A 291 -18.06 -30.31 13.28
C ASP A 291 -17.20 -31.58 13.35
N HIS A 292 -16.64 -32.04 12.22
CA HIS A 292 -15.74 -33.18 12.19
C HIS A 292 -14.25 -32.82 12.31
N LEU A 293 -13.89 -31.53 12.27
CA LEU A 293 -12.49 -31.08 12.27
C LEU A 293 -11.81 -31.27 13.63
N LEU A 294 -10.60 -31.87 13.62
CA LEU A 294 -9.78 -32.11 14.81
C LEU A 294 -8.44 -31.35 14.81
N CYS A 295 -7.85 -31.15 13.63
CA CYS A 295 -6.53 -30.53 13.48
C CYS A 295 -6.44 -29.67 12.21
N ILE A 296 -5.67 -28.57 12.27
CA ILE A 296 -5.30 -27.73 11.13
C ILE A 296 -3.79 -27.75 10.95
N GLU A 297 -3.32 -27.96 9.72
CA GLU A 297 -1.90 -27.99 9.34
C GLU A 297 -1.69 -27.41 7.93
N MET A 298 -0.45 -27.40 7.40
CA MET A 298 -0.11 -26.63 6.19
C MET A 298 0.47 -27.42 5.01
N GLU A 299 0.69 -28.72 5.14
CA GLU A 299 1.50 -29.49 4.20
C GLU A 299 0.71 -30.57 3.45
N ALA A 300 -0.22 -31.25 4.11
CA ALA A 300 -0.82 -32.49 3.62
C ALA A 300 -1.56 -32.36 2.28
N ALA A 301 -2.27 -31.26 2.04
CA ALA A 301 -3.03 -31.06 0.80
C ALA A 301 -2.15 -31.10 -0.47
N GLY A 302 -0.86 -30.77 -0.36
CA GLY A 302 0.07 -30.84 -1.48
C GLY A 302 0.52 -32.26 -1.83
N LEU A 303 0.24 -33.24 -0.98
CA LEU A 303 0.78 -34.59 -1.06
C LEU A 303 -0.31 -35.64 -1.32
N MET A 304 -1.49 -35.49 -0.73
CA MET A 304 -2.48 -36.57 -0.65
C MET A 304 -2.89 -37.16 -2.01
N ASN A 305 -2.86 -36.40 -3.10
CA ASN A 305 -3.25 -36.91 -4.42
C ASN A 305 -2.18 -37.76 -5.10
N ASP A 306 -0.91 -37.43 -4.88
CA ASP A 306 0.21 -37.95 -5.67
C ASP A 306 1.19 -38.80 -4.83
N PHE A 307 1.08 -38.73 -3.50
CA PHE A 307 1.88 -39.49 -2.54
C PHE A 307 0.97 -40.19 -1.53
N PRO A 308 0.79 -41.52 -1.66
CA PRO A 308 -0.04 -42.29 -0.74
C PRO A 308 0.55 -42.27 0.68
N CYS A 309 -0.03 -41.45 1.55
CA CYS A 309 0.47 -41.28 2.91
C CYS A 309 -0.65 -41.14 3.93
N ILE A 310 -0.30 -41.35 5.20
CA ILE A 310 -1.14 -41.02 6.35
C ILE A 310 -0.52 -39.82 7.08
N VAL A 311 -1.37 -38.90 7.54
CA VAL A 311 -0.96 -37.68 8.23
C VAL A 311 -1.09 -37.86 9.73
N ILE A 312 0.00 -37.58 10.45
CA ILE A 312 0.09 -37.70 11.92
C ILE A 312 0.56 -36.35 12.46
N ARG A 313 -0.23 -35.76 13.36
CA ARG A 313 0.02 -34.43 13.91
C ARG A 313 0.00 -34.46 15.44
N GLY A 314 1.09 -34.02 16.05
CA GLY A 314 1.11 -33.69 17.46
C GLY A 314 0.57 -32.28 17.67
N ILE A 315 -0.33 -32.11 18.63
CA ILE A 315 -1.00 -30.83 18.84
C ILE A 315 -0.13 -29.89 19.67
N CYS A 316 0.26 -28.74 19.08
CA CYS A 316 1.15 -27.77 19.73
C CYS A 316 0.51 -26.39 20.00
N ASP A 317 -0.63 -26.09 19.39
CA ASP A 317 -1.44 -24.89 19.66
C ASP A 317 -2.93 -25.15 19.33
N TYR A 318 -3.80 -24.16 19.53
CA TYR A 318 -5.24 -24.26 19.21
C TYR A 318 -5.66 -23.47 17.97
N ALA A 319 -4.73 -23.21 17.04
CA ALA A 319 -4.98 -22.44 15.82
C ALA A 319 -5.64 -21.06 16.05
N ASP A 320 -5.29 -20.39 17.15
CA ASP A 320 -5.83 -19.08 17.54
C ASP A 320 -4.71 -18.03 17.71
N SER A 321 -5.02 -16.90 18.34
CA SER A 321 -4.08 -15.81 18.57
C SER A 321 -3.06 -16.07 19.70
N HIS A 322 -3.26 -17.13 20.49
CA HIS A 322 -2.45 -17.47 21.68
C HIS A 322 -1.36 -18.52 21.38
N LYS A 323 -0.86 -18.59 20.15
CA LYS A 323 0.18 -19.57 19.75
C LYS A 323 1.43 -19.44 20.61
N THR A 324 1.79 -20.51 21.32
CA THR A 324 3.07 -20.63 22.02
C THR A 324 3.99 -21.59 21.27
N LYS A 325 5.30 -21.38 21.38
CA LYS A 325 6.28 -22.32 20.80
C LYS A 325 6.70 -23.43 21.75
N LEU A 326 6.24 -23.39 23.01
CA LEU A 326 6.69 -24.25 24.10
C LEU A 326 6.36 -25.74 23.85
N TRP A 327 5.20 -26.02 23.24
CA TRP A 327 4.71 -27.37 23.02
C TRP A 327 5.23 -28.05 21.75
N GLN A 328 5.93 -27.32 20.87
CA GLN A 328 6.23 -27.80 19.52
C GLN A 328 7.19 -29.00 19.50
N GLU A 329 8.24 -28.98 20.33
CA GLU A 329 9.22 -30.06 20.44
C GLU A 329 8.60 -31.33 21.06
N TYR A 330 7.85 -31.19 22.15
CA TYR A 330 7.12 -32.31 22.77
C TYR A 330 6.07 -32.90 21.82
N ALA A 331 5.23 -32.07 21.19
CA ALA A 331 4.22 -32.51 20.23
C ALA A 331 4.83 -33.27 19.04
N ALA A 332 5.97 -32.79 18.52
CA ALA A 332 6.70 -33.48 17.46
C ALA A 332 7.21 -34.87 17.92
N ALA A 333 7.67 -34.99 19.17
CA ALA A 333 8.13 -36.25 19.74
C ALA A 333 7.01 -37.27 19.89
N VAL A 334 5.86 -36.85 20.42
CA VAL A 334 4.67 -37.69 20.61
C VAL A 334 4.15 -38.20 19.25
N ALA A 335 4.07 -37.32 18.24
CA ALA A 335 3.68 -37.71 16.89
C ALA A 335 4.64 -38.71 16.25
N ALA A 336 5.95 -38.53 16.45
CA ALA A 336 6.98 -39.44 15.94
C ALA A 336 6.96 -40.79 16.66
N ALA A 337 6.70 -40.82 17.97
CA ALA A 337 6.55 -42.05 18.74
C ALA A 337 5.33 -42.86 18.26
N PHE A 338 4.19 -42.19 18.00
CA PHE A 338 3.02 -42.85 17.41
C PHE A 338 3.31 -43.42 16.01
N ALA A 339 4.02 -42.66 15.16
CA ALA A 339 4.43 -43.12 13.84
C ALA A 339 5.33 -44.38 13.91
N LYS A 340 6.20 -44.47 14.94
CA LYS A 340 6.99 -45.68 15.22
C LYS A 340 6.08 -46.87 15.55
N GLU A 341 5.12 -46.71 16.46
CA GLU A 341 4.18 -47.78 16.82
C GLU A 341 3.38 -48.27 15.61
N LEU A 342 2.91 -47.36 14.76
CA LEU A 342 2.19 -47.72 13.54
C LEU A 342 3.06 -48.60 12.63
N LEU A 343 4.33 -48.22 12.38
CA LEU A 343 5.24 -49.01 11.56
C LEU A 343 5.54 -50.40 12.14
N LEU A 344 5.55 -50.55 13.47
CA LEU A 344 5.75 -51.86 14.10
C LEU A 344 4.58 -52.83 13.86
N VAL A 345 3.39 -52.30 13.56
CA VAL A 345 2.18 -53.10 13.31
C VAL A 345 1.94 -53.36 11.81
N VAL A 346 2.47 -52.51 10.92
CA VAL A 346 2.32 -52.65 9.45
C VAL A 346 3.03 -53.93 8.94
N PRO A 347 2.31 -54.89 8.31
CA PRO A 347 2.92 -56.11 7.78
C PRO A 347 3.77 -55.86 6.52
N VAL A 348 5.00 -56.39 6.49
CA VAL A 348 5.91 -56.26 5.33
C VAL A 348 5.29 -56.83 4.05
N GLN A 349 4.55 -57.94 4.16
CA GLN A 349 3.90 -58.60 3.03
C GLN A 349 2.84 -57.71 2.35
N GLU A 350 2.14 -56.87 3.11
CA GLU A 350 1.14 -55.95 2.54
C GLU A 350 1.81 -54.78 1.80
N VAL A 351 3.00 -54.36 2.26
CA VAL A 351 3.80 -53.30 1.63
C VAL A 351 4.41 -53.76 0.30
N GLU A 352 4.86 -55.01 0.21
CA GLU A 352 5.42 -55.60 -1.02
C GLU A 352 4.40 -55.67 -2.18
N VAL A 353 3.13 -55.89 -1.86
CA VAL A 353 2.03 -56.01 -2.84
C VAL A 353 1.55 -54.63 -3.35
N MET A 354 1.95 -53.53 -2.71
CA MET A 354 1.61 -52.19 -3.19
C MET A 354 2.30 -51.85 -4.52
N ALA A 355 1.57 -51.19 -5.42
CA ALA A 355 2.11 -50.72 -6.70
C ALA A 355 3.22 -49.67 -6.50
N ASN A 356 4.24 -49.69 -7.36
CA ASN A 356 5.29 -48.67 -7.38
C ASN A 356 4.74 -47.32 -7.87
N LEU A 357 5.22 -46.21 -7.31
CA LEU A 357 4.75 -44.84 -7.57
C LEU A 357 5.13 -44.24 -8.95
N LYS A 358 5.63 -45.06 -9.90
CA LYS A 358 6.26 -44.62 -11.16
C LYS A 358 5.35 -43.94 -12.21
N ARG A 359 4.09 -43.62 -11.91
CA ARG A 359 3.18 -42.95 -12.89
C ARG A 359 3.36 -41.42 -12.96
N ALA A 360 4.14 -40.79 -12.08
CA ALA A 360 4.21 -39.33 -11.98
C ALA A 360 5.23 -38.64 -12.90
N GLU A 361 6.26 -39.32 -13.42
CA GLU A 361 7.38 -38.65 -14.11
C GLU A 361 6.97 -37.86 -15.37
N ALA A 362 5.98 -38.33 -16.14
CA ALA A 362 5.56 -37.67 -17.38
C ALA A 362 4.64 -36.44 -17.18
N GLN A 363 3.89 -36.38 -16.07
CA GLN A 363 3.10 -35.19 -15.71
C GLN A 363 3.92 -34.17 -14.92
N VAL A 364 4.98 -34.61 -14.23
CA VAL A 364 5.81 -33.76 -13.39
C VAL A 364 6.73 -32.85 -14.19
N ASP A 365 7.28 -33.24 -15.35
CA ASP A 365 8.08 -32.28 -16.15
C ASP A 365 7.22 -31.10 -16.64
N GLU A 366 5.95 -31.36 -16.96
CA GLU A 366 4.97 -30.33 -17.34
C GLU A 366 4.59 -29.47 -16.12
N ILE A 367 4.30 -30.08 -14.97
CA ILE A 367 3.97 -29.37 -13.71
C ILE A 367 5.18 -28.63 -13.13
N HIS A 368 6.40 -29.14 -13.28
CA HIS A 368 7.64 -28.53 -12.79
C HIS A 368 8.04 -27.33 -13.65
N GLN A 369 7.87 -27.42 -14.98
CA GLN A 369 7.97 -26.26 -15.85
C GLN A 369 6.87 -25.23 -15.52
N HIS A 370 5.65 -25.67 -15.25
CA HIS A 370 4.54 -24.78 -14.88
C HIS A 370 4.73 -24.15 -13.49
N MET A 371 5.27 -24.87 -12.51
CA MET A 371 5.59 -24.38 -11.17
C MET A 371 6.79 -23.44 -11.17
N LYS A 372 7.83 -23.73 -11.95
CA LYS A 372 8.99 -22.84 -12.11
C LYS A 372 8.58 -21.56 -12.84
N ALA A 373 7.73 -21.67 -13.87
CA ALA A 373 7.10 -20.53 -14.52
C ALA A 373 6.17 -19.77 -13.54
N SER A 374 5.44 -20.46 -12.66
CA SER A 374 4.55 -19.85 -11.65
C SER A 374 5.33 -19.12 -10.55
N LEU A 375 6.47 -19.66 -10.09
CA LEU A 375 7.33 -19.04 -9.09
C LEU A 375 8.02 -17.79 -9.67
N LEU A 376 8.60 -17.93 -10.88
CA LEU A 376 9.14 -16.80 -11.64
C LEU A 376 8.05 -15.76 -11.96
N CYS A 377 6.79 -16.18 -12.17
CA CYS A 377 5.66 -15.29 -12.37
C CYS A 377 5.28 -14.55 -11.08
N LYS A 378 5.33 -15.20 -9.91
CA LYS A 378 5.07 -14.58 -8.61
C LYS A 378 6.15 -13.55 -8.25
N GLU A 379 7.43 -13.88 -8.43
CA GLU A 379 8.54 -12.96 -8.20
C GLU A 379 8.50 -11.79 -9.18
N ARG A 380 8.30 -12.07 -10.48
CA ARG A 380 8.10 -11.04 -11.50
C ARG A 380 6.92 -10.13 -11.17
N LYS A 381 5.81 -10.70 -10.70
CA LYS A 381 4.64 -9.92 -10.29
C LYS A 381 4.95 -9.03 -9.10
N ALA A 382 5.68 -9.52 -8.10
CA ALA A 382 6.12 -8.70 -6.97
C ALA A 382 6.99 -7.51 -7.43
N ILE A 383 7.91 -7.74 -8.37
CA ILE A 383 8.75 -6.67 -8.96
C ILE A 383 7.89 -5.68 -9.76
N MET A 384 6.97 -6.16 -10.60
CA MET A 384 6.06 -5.31 -11.39
C MET A 384 5.15 -4.44 -10.51
N ASP A 385 4.65 -5.00 -9.41
CA ASP A 385 3.80 -4.29 -8.44
C ASP A 385 4.64 -3.28 -7.62
N TRP A 386 5.92 -3.58 -7.38
CA TRP A 386 6.87 -2.71 -6.70
C TRP A 386 7.42 -1.57 -7.57
N LEU A 387 7.59 -1.77 -8.89
CA LEU A 387 8.13 -0.76 -9.80
C LEU A 387 7.25 0.49 -9.89
N THR A 388 5.94 0.29 -10.06
CA THR A 388 4.97 1.37 -10.09
C THR A 388 3.54 0.83 -9.95
N PRO A 389 2.64 1.56 -9.24
CA PRO A 389 1.22 1.24 -9.25
C PRO A 389 0.57 1.55 -10.61
N VAL A 390 1.23 2.29 -11.49
CA VAL A 390 0.67 2.75 -12.78
C VAL A 390 0.60 1.60 -13.79
N ASP A 391 -0.57 1.44 -14.42
CA ASP A 391 -0.79 0.47 -15.49
C ASP A 391 -1.69 1.07 -16.58
N TYR A 392 -1.13 1.24 -17.78
CA TYR A 392 -1.82 1.76 -18.96
C TYR A 392 -2.54 0.66 -19.77
N THR A 393 -2.25 -0.62 -19.52
CA THR A 393 -2.86 -1.78 -20.21
C THR A 393 -4.39 -1.81 -20.08
N PRO A 394 -4.97 -1.52 -18.90
CA PRO A 394 -6.38 -1.20 -18.74
C PRO A 394 -6.97 -0.22 -19.75
N GLN A 395 -6.30 0.93 -19.91
CA GLN A 395 -6.76 2.03 -20.75
C GLN A 395 -6.66 1.66 -22.23
N GLN A 396 -5.56 1.02 -22.65
CA GLN A 396 -5.42 0.52 -24.02
C GLN A 396 -6.52 -0.48 -24.38
N ARG A 397 -6.84 -1.44 -23.50
CA ARG A 397 -7.92 -2.40 -23.75
C ARG A 397 -9.29 -1.74 -23.88
N GLY A 398 -9.59 -0.74 -23.04
CA GLY A 398 -10.84 0.02 -23.10
C GLY A 398 -10.96 0.84 -24.40
N LEU A 399 -9.88 1.52 -24.78
CA LEU A 399 -9.80 2.30 -26.02
C LEU A 399 -9.94 1.40 -27.26
N SER A 400 -9.24 0.26 -27.28
CA SER A 400 -9.30 -0.71 -28.38
C SER A 400 -10.72 -1.27 -28.58
N ARG A 401 -11.45 -1.56 -27.48
CA ARG A 401 -12.86 -2.00 -27.53
C ARG A 401 -13.82 -0.90 -27.96
N SER A 402 -13.58 0.34 -27.55
CA SER A 402 -14.44 1.48 -27.85
C SER A 402 -14.23 2.04 -29.26
N ARG A 403 -13.06 1.76 -29.86
CA ARG A 403 -12.71 2.19 -31.21
C ARG A 403 -13.58 1.46 -32.23
N GLN A 404 -14.07 2.21 -33.20
CA GLN A 404 -14.79 1.65 -34.35
C GLN A 404 -13.86 0.73 -35.15
N ALA A 405 -14.26 -0.51 -35.38
CA ALA A 405 -13.43 -1.46 -36.11
C ALA A 405 -13.16 -0.97 -37.55
N GLY A 406 -11.91 -1.07 -38.00
CA GLY A 406 -11.50 -0.70 -39.36
C GLY A 406 -11.32 0.80 -39.61
N THR A 407 -11.25 1.64 -38.56
CA THR A 407 -10.85 3.05 -38.67
C THR A 407 -9.34 3.25 -38.49
N CYS A 408 -8.83 4.43 -38.85
CA CYS A 408 -7.42 4.82 -38.78
C CYS A 408 -6.49 4.14 -39.82
N GLN A 409 -7.04 3.44 -40.82
CA GLN A 409 -6.23 2.74 -41.83
C GLN A 409 -5.41 3.68 -42.70
N TRP A 410 -5.97 4.86 -43.03
CA TRP A 410 -5.27 5.90 -43.78
C TRP A 410 -3.91 6.27 -43.16
N PHE A 411 -3.80 6.19 -41.83
CA PHE A 411 -2.56 6.48 -41.12
C PHE A 411 -1.60 5.29 -41.14
N LEU A 412 -2.11 4.09 -40.84
CA LEU A 412 -1.31 2.85 -40.81
C LEU A 412 -0.77 2.45 -42.19
N GLU A 413 -1.43 2.90 -43.27
CA GLU A 413 -1.01 2.67 -44.66
C GLU A 413 -0.14 3.82 -45.21
N SER A 414 0.11 4.88 -44.42
CA SER A 414 0.87 6.05 -44.88
C SER A 414 2.34 5.72 -45.16
N PRO A 415 2.99 6.41 -46.13
CA PRO A 415 4.42 6.25 -46.37
C PRO A 415 5.28 6.60 -45.16
N GLU A 416 4.90 7.62 -44.39
CA GLU A 416 5.61 8.09 -43.20
C GLU A 416 5.59 7.03 -42.10
N PHE A 417 4.42 6.45 -41.81
CA PHE A 417 4.30 5.39 -40.82
C PHE A 417 5.08 4.13 -41.25
N ASN A 418 4.99 3.75 -42.53
CA ASN A 418 5.75 2.62 -43.07
C ASN A 418 7.27 2.83 -43.00
N ARG A 419 7.74 4.07 -43.16
CA ARG A 419 9.15 4.42 -42.97
C ARG A 419 9.55 4.28 -41.51
N TRP A 420 8.77 4.87 -40.59
CA TRP A 420 9.00 4.78 -39.15
C TRP A 420 9.02 3.32 -38.65
N LEU A 421 8.18 2.46 -39.22
CA LEU A 421 8.13 1.04 -38.88
C LEU A 421 9.38 0.25 -39.30
N LYS A 422 10.04 0.63 -40.41
CA LYS A 422 11.14 -0.14 -41.04
C LYS A 422 12.54 0.24 -40.55
N HIS A 423 12.73 1.47 -40.10
CA HIS A 423 14.03 1.99 -39.67
C HIS A 423 14.09 2.10 -38.15
N SER A 424 15.27 1.89 -37.55
CA SER A 424 15.48 2.03 -36.10
C SER A 424 15.95 3.45 -35.74
N GLY A 425 15.64 3.88 -34.52
CA GLY A 425 15.97 5.21 -33.99
C GLY A 425 15.19 6.36 -34.63
N GLU A 426 14.07 6.09 -35.30
CA GLU A 426 13.22 7.11 -35.92
C GLU A 426 12.17 7.64 -34.94
N THR A 427 11.80 8.91 -35.09
CA THR A 427 10.75 9.55 -34.31
C THR A 427 9.61 10.00 -35.22
N MET A 428 8.38 9.62 -34.88
CA MET A 428 7.16 10.09 -35.51
C MET A 428 6.36 10.97 -34.54
N PHE A 429 6.31 12.27 -34.82
CA PHE A 429 5.63 13.26 -34.00
C PHE A 429 4.41 13.82 -34.73
N CYS A 430 3.23 13.49 -34.22
CA CYS A 430 1.95 13.78 -34.88
C CYS A 430 1.17 14.85 -34.11
N GLU A 431 0.91 15.97 -34.76
CA GLU A 431 0.11 17.06 -34.18
C GLU A 431 -1.34 16.92 -34.61
N GLY A 432 -2.25 17.23 -33.70
CA GLY A 432 -3.67 17.27 -34.02
C GLY A 432 -4.42 18.18 -33.05
N PHE A 433 -5.43 18.87 -33.56
CA PHE A 433 -6.31 19.67 -32.72
C PHE A 433 -7.02 18.79 -31.66
N PRO A 434 -7.58 19.39 -30.61
CA PRO A 434 -8.53 18.72 -29.74
C PRO A 434 -9.53 17.83 -30.49
N GLY A 435 -10.00 16.70 -29.95
CA GLY A 435 -11.16 15.97 -30.49
C GLY A 435 -11.05 15.35 -31.89
N VAL A 436 -9.88 15.40 -32.53
CA VAL A 436 -9.63 14.77 -33.86
C VAL A 436 -9.45 13.25 -33.81
N GLY A 437 -9.27 12.68 -32.61
CA GLY A 437 -9.11 11.24 -32.41
C GLY A 437 -7.68 10.77 -32.15
N LYS A 438 -6.76 11.64 -31.68
CA LYS A 438 -5.36 11.30 -31.36
C LYS A 438 -5.24 10.03 -30.50
N THR A 439 -5.94 9.98 -29.37
CA THR A 439 -5.93 8.82 -28.45
C THR A 439 -6.39 7.52 -29.10
N PHE A 440 -7.42 7.56 -29.95
CA PHE A 440 -7.90 6.39 -30.69
C PHE A 440 -6.92 5.97 -31.79
N LEU A 441 -6.24 6.92 -32.43
CA LEU A 441 -5.17 6.64 -33.38
C LEU A 441 -3.97 6.00 -32.68
N THR A 442 -3.55 6.54 -31.53
CA THR A 442 -2.47 5.96 -30.72
C THR A 442 -2.80 4.52 -30.31
N SER A 443 -4.03 4.28 -29.86
CA SER A 443 -4.53 2.92 -29.57
C SER A 443 -4.48 2.00 -30.80
N ALA A 444 -4.79 2.52 -31.99
CA ALA A 444 -4.69 1.79 -33.25
C ALA A 444 -3.24 1.40 -33.60
N VAL A 445 -2.29 2.31 -33.36
CA VAL A 445 -0.85 2.07 -33.57
C VAL A 445 -0.36 0.97 -32.62
N VAL A 446 -0.70 1.05 -31.32
CA VAL A 446 -0.34 0.00 -30.34
C VAL A 446 -0.90 -1.37 -30.75
N ASP A 447 -2.18 -1.43 -31.10
CA ASP A 447 -2.83 -2.68 -31.56
C ASP A 447 -2.13 -3.25 -32.81
N TYR A 448 -1.76 -2.38 -33.75
CA TYR A 448 -1.09 -2.78 -34.99
C TYR A 448 0.31 -3.34 -34.72
N LEU A 449 1.12 -2.67 -33.89
CA LEU A 449 2.46 -3.12 -33.51
C LEU A 449 2.42 -4.45 -32.78
N GLN A 450 1.48 -4.63 -31.86
CA GLN A 450 1.29 -5.89 -31.11
C GLN A 450 0.83 -7.04 -32.02
N LYS A 451 0.03 -6.77 -33.06
CA LYS A 451 -0.45 -7.78 -34.02
C LYS A 451 0.56 -8.18 -35.09
N LEU A 452 1.43 -7.25 -35.50
CA LEU A 452 2.45 -7.53 -36.53
C LEU A 452 3.53 -8.50 -36.05
N HIS A 453 3.81 -8.53 -34.75
CA HIS A 453 4.98 -9.24 -34.21
C HIS A 453 4.67 -10.35 -33.18
N PRO A 454 3.65 -11.23 -33.34
CA PRO A 454 3.33 -12.23 -32.32
C PRO A 454 4.35 -13.38 -32.24
N ARG A 455 5.33 -13.44 -33.17
CA ARG A 455 6.26 -14.57 -33.35
C ARG A 455 7.74 -14.23 -33.21
N SER A 456 8.13 -12.95 -33.25
CA SER A 456 9.51 -12.51 -32.99
C SER A 456 9.59 -12.04 -31.54
N GLN A 457 10.19 -12.83 -30.66
CA GLN A 457 10.42 -12.46 -29.25
C GLN A 457 11.39 -11.27 -29.07
N ASP A 458 11.83 -10.64 -30.16
CA ASP A 458 12.91 -9.66 -30.19
C ASP A 458 12.43 -8.18 -30.30
N ILE A 459 11.12 -7.90 -30.40
CA ILE A 459 10.62 -6.51 -30.52
C ILE A 459 9.71 -6.14 -29.34
N GLY A 460 10.10 -5.11 -28.58
CA GLY A 460 9.34 -4.59 -27.45
C GLY A 460 8.38 -3.48 -27.87
N VAL A 461 7.17 -3.47 -27.30
CA VAL A 461 6.20 -2.38 -27.49
C VAL A 461 5.76 -1.91 -26.12
N ALA A 462 5.97 -0.63 -25.82
CA ALA A 462 5.53 0.00 -24.59
C ALA A 462 4.84 1.33 -24.89
N PHE A 463 3.84 1.67 -24.08
CA PHE A 463 2.97 2.82 -24.34
C PHE A 463 2.55 3.58 -23.10
N ILE A 464 2.28 4.88 -23.27
CA ILE A 464 1.92 5.84 -22.22
C ILE A 464 0.72 6.65 -22.70
N TYR A 465 -0.26 6.87 -21.82
CA TYR A 465 -1.35 7.81 -22.04
C TYR A 465 -1.25 8.96 -21.03
N CYS A 466 -0.74 10.10 -21.48
CA CYS A 466 -0.69 11.31 -20.65
C CYS A 466 -2.11 11.80 -20.34
N ASP A 467 -2.32 12.32 -19.14
CA ASP A 467 -3.63 12.72 -18.63
C ASP A 467 -3.44 13.84 -17.60
N PHE A 468 -3.95 15.03 -17.91
CA PHE A 468 -3.78 16.23 -17.07
C PHE A 468 -4.36 16.07 -15.66
N ALA A 469 -5.30 15.12 -15.46
CA ALA A 469 -5.94 14.84 -14.18
C ALA A 469 -5.13 13.89 -13.29
N LYS A 470 -4.11 13.20 -13.81
CA LYS A 470 -3.32 12.18 -13.09
C LYS A 470 -1.91 12.66 -12.74
N ARG A 471 -1.80 13.87 -12.20
CA ARG A 471 -0.52 14.54 -11.90
C ARG A 471 0.41 13.66 -11.06
N ASP A 472 -0.12 13.09 -9.98
CA ASP A 472 0.67 12.32 -9.01
C ASP A 472 1.07 10.92 -9.50
N GLN A 473 0.51 10.48 -10.64
CA GLN A 473 0.76 9.16 -11.24
C GLN A 473 1.61 9.25 -12.53
N GLN A 474 2.01 10.45 -12.94
CA GLN A 474 2.72 10.68 -14.20
C GLN A 474 4.08 11.36 -13.98
N ARG A 475 4.70 11.11 -12.83
CA ARG A 475 6.09 11.55 -12.59
C ARG A 475 7.03 10.75 -13.50
N PRO A 476 8.19 11.28 -13.90
CA PRO A 476 9.13 10.57 -14.77
C PRO A 476 9.51 9.16 -14.29
N VAL A 477 9.67 8.95 -12.98
CA VAL A 477 9.96 7.64 -12.39
C VAL A 477 8.80 6.65 -12.55
N ASP A 478 7.55 7.08 -12.39
CA ASP A 478 6.36 6.24 -12.57
C ASP A 478 6.21 5.82 -14.03
N ILE A 479 6.50 6.75 -14.95
CA ILE A 479 6.49 6.48 -16.38
C ILE A 479 7.57 5.47 -16.75
N LEU A 480 8.81 5.67 -16.32
CA LEU A 480 9.91 4.73 -16.55
C LEU A 480 9.61 3.35 -15.94
N GLY A 481 9.11 3.33 -14.70
CA GLY A 481 8.66 2.09 -14.04
C GLY A 481 7.56 1.39 -14.83
N SER A 482 6.62 2.14 -15.41
CA SER A 482 5.56 1.58 -16.25
C SER A 482 6.09 1.02 -17.57
N LEU A 483 7.07 1.68 -18.19
CA LEU A 483 7.74 1.17 -19.39
C LEU A 483 8.49 -0.14 -19.08
N ILE A 484 9.25 -0.19 -17.99
CA ILE A 484 9.94 -1.41 -17.53
C ILE A 484 8.90 -2.51 -17.31
N LYS A 485 7.85 -2.23 -16.54
CA LYS A 485 6.77 -3.17 -16.20
C LYS A 485 6.13 -3.79 -17.46
N GLN A 486 5.86 -2.98 -18.48
CA GLN A 486 5.31 -3.45 -19.77
C GLN A 486 6.28 -4.35 -20.52
N LEU A 487 7.58 -3.99 -20.55
CA LEU A 487 8.61 -4.74 -21.27
C LEU A 487 9.03 -6.04 -20.54
N ILE A 488 8.94 -6.12 -19.22
CA ILE A 488 9.26 -7.37 -18.49
C ILE A 488 8.07 -8.33 -18.40
N GLN A 489 6.86 -7.91 -18.79
CA GLN A 489 5.63 -8.67 -18.56
C GLN A 489 5.71 -10.09 -19.14
N GLN A 490 6.32 -10.26 -20.31
CA GLN A 490 6.48 -11.55 -20.99
C GLN A 490 7.93 -12.06 -21.07
N HIS A 491 8.92 -11.30 -20.60
CA HIS A 491 10.35 -11.59 -20.77
C HIS A 491 11.11 -11.81 -19.46
N ARG A 492 12.39 -12.16 -19.55
CA ARG A 492 13.25 -12.38 -18.37
C ARG A 492 13.51 -11.06 -17.65
N VAL A 493 13.44 -11.09 -16.32
CA VAL A 493 13.87 -9.98 -15.46
C VAL A 493 15.41 -9.96 -15.44
N PRO A 494 16.08 -8.87 -15.81
CA PRO A 494 17.53 -8.75 -15.71
C PRO A 494 18.03 -8.87 -14.27
N ASP A 495 19.20 -9.48 -14.06
CA ASP A 495 19.76 -9.71 -12.72
C ASP A 495 19.96 -8.38 -11.95
N LYS A 496 20.39 -7.29 -12.64
CA LYS A 496 20.51 -5.96 -12.00
C LYS A 496 19.17 -5.40 -11.51
N LEU A 497 18.06 -5.66 -12.23
CA LEU A 497 16.72 -5.25 -11.80
C LEU A 497 16.27 -6.07 -10.59
N GLN A 498 16.64 -7.36 -10.54
CA GLN A 498 16.41 -8.22 -9.40
C GLN A 498 17.19 -7.72 -8.16
N ASP A 499 18.48 -7.42 -8.32
CA ASP A 499 19.33 -6.91 -7.24
C ASP A 499 18.80 -5.57 -6.71
N PHE A 500 18.44 -4.66 -7.63
CA PHE A 500 17.87 -3.36 -7.28
C PHE A 500 16.54 -3.50 -6.54
N TYR A 501 15.70 -4.47 -6.91
CA TYR A 501 14.49 -4.81 -6.17
C TYR A 501 14.81 -5.33 -4.77
N GLU A 502 15.72 -6.29 -4.62
CA GLU A 502 16.05 -6.87 -3.31
C GLU A 502 16.63 -5.83 -2.33
N GLU A 503 17.39 -4.85 -2.84
CA GLU A 503 17.94 -3.75 -2.04
C GLU A 503 16.86 -2.75 -1.58
N ASN A 504 15.75 -2.62 -2.32
CA ASN A 504 14.76 -1.55 -2.15
C ASN A 504 13.31 -2.03 -1.96
N LYS A 505 13.07 -3.34 -1.80
CA LYS A 505 11.73 -3.93 -1.65
C LYS A 505 10.94 -3.44 -0.43
N GLU A 506 11.63 -2.93 0.58
CA GLU A 506 11.02 -2.34 1.78
C GLU A 506 10.49 -0.92 1.53
N THR A 507 10.88 -0.30 0.41
CA THR A 507 10.37 1.00 -0.05
C THR A 507 9.17 0.79 -0.97
N PRO A 508 7.95 1.19 -0.56
CA PRO A 508 6.76 1.15 -1.40
C PRO A 508 6.94 1.85 -2.75
N ALA A 509 6.29 1.34 -3.79
CA ALA A 509 6.29 1.91 -5.14
C ALA A 509 5.92 3.40 -5.19
N SER A 510 5.02 3.83 -4.30
CA SER A 510 4.57 5.22 -4.18
C SER A 510 5.61 6.18 -3.58
N LEU A 511 6.68 5.66 -2.98
CA LEU A 511 7.75 6.43 -2.35
C LEU A 511 9.02 6.55 -3.23
N HIS A 512 9.03 5.94 -4.42
CA HIS A 512 10.08 6.19 -5.41
C HIS A 512 10.12 7.68 -5.75
N SER A 513 11.33 8.25 -5.70
CA SER A 513 11.60 9.67 -5.86
C SER A 513 11.96 10.01 -7.30
N CYS A 514 11.88 11.29 -7.67
CA CYS A 514 12.43 11.77 -8.94
C CYS A 514 13.95 11.59 -9.03
N HIS A 515 14.65 11.42 -7.89
CA HIS A 515 16.08 11.10 -7.85
C HIS A 515 16.40 9.70 -8.37
N ASP A 516 15.45 8.76 -8.29
CA ASP A 516 15.62 7.39 -8.80
C ASP A 516 15.45 7.33 -10.33
N ARG A 517 15.11 8.45 -10.98
CA ARG A 517 14.87 8.51 -12.43
C ARG A 517 16.04 7.96 -13.23
N ASP A 518 17.27 8.33 -12.87
CA ASP A 518 18.45 7.94 -13.64
C ASP A 518 18.75 6.44 -13.44
N ASP A 519 18.50 5.89 -12.24
CA ASP A 519 18.58 4.46 -11.96
C ASP A 519 17.51 3.69 -12.76
N PHE A 520 16.25 4.12 -12.74
CA PHE A 520 15.18 3.52 -13.54
C PHE A 520 15.43 3.63 -15.04
N LEU A 521 16.02 4.74 -15.50
CA LEU A 521 16.40 4.92 -16.89
C LEU A 521 17.52 3.95 -17.28
N GLU A 522 18.49 3.71 -16.40
CA GLU A 522 19.54 2.70 -16.61
C GLU A 522 18.96 1.28 -16.63
N LEU A 523 18.06 0.96 -15.69
CA LEU A 523 17.37 -0.33 -15.64
C LEU A 523 16.55 -0.57 -16.90
N LEU A 524 15.82 0.44 -17.39
CA LEU A 524 15.08 0.37 -18.65
C LEU A 524 16.01 0.13 -19.83
N GLN A 525 17.15 0.82 -19.92
CA GLN A 525 18.16 0.56 -20.96
C GLN A 525 18.61 -0.89 -20.95
N GLN A 526 18.89 -1.45 -19.77
CA GLN A 526 19.32 -2.84 -19.66
C GLN A 526 18.22 -3.84 -20.05
N VAL A 527 16.98 -3.60 -19.62
CA VAL A 527 15.83 -4.42 -20.03
C VAL A 527 15.69 -4.43 -21.55
N ILE A 528 15.86 -3.27 -22.19
CA ILE A 528 15.83 -3.15 -23.65
C ILE A 528 16.97 -3.94 -24.29
N PHE A 529 18.23 -3.73 -23.88
CA PHE A 529 19.39 -4.40 -24.48
C PHE A 529 19.40 -5.93 -24.29
N ILE A 530 18.88 -6.43 -23.16
CA ILE A 530 18.91 -7.86 -22.84
C ILE A 530 17.79 -8.61 -23.55
N ASN A 531 16.58 -8.03 -23.60
CA ASN A 531 15.39 -8.74 -24.03
C ASN A 531 14.96 -8.44 -25.47
N TYR A 532 15.47 -7.37 -26.09
CA TYR A 532 14.94 -6.88 -27.37
C TYR A 532 16.02 -6.42 -28.34
N ALA A 533 15.85 -6.78 -29.61
CA ALA A 533 16.61 -6.24 -30.74
C ALA A 533 16.10 -4.86 -31.19
N GLY A 534 14.85 -4.50 -30.87
CA GLY A 534 14.27 -3.19 -31.15
C GLY A 534 13.05 -2.91 -30.29
N VAL A 535 12.78 -1.63 -30.01
CA VAL A 535 11.65 -1.23 -29.15
C VAL A 535 10.90 -0.06 -29.75
N PHE A 536 9.57 -0.13 -29.68
CA PHE A 536 8.64 0.95 -30.03
C PHE A 536 8.06 1.55 -28.76
N LEU A 537 8.24 2.87 -28.59
CA LEU A 537 7.69 3.65 -27.49
C LEU A 537 6.59 4.56 -28.04
N VAL A 538 5.37 4.39 -27.54
CA VAL A 538 4.17 5.08 -28.05
C VAL A 538 3.58 5.99 -26.96
N ILE A 539 3.51 7.28 -27.19
CA ILE A 539 3.13 8.29 -26.19
C ILE A 539 1.91 9.08 -26.70
N ASP A 540 0.79 8.99 -25.99
CA ASP A 540 -0.40 9.77 -26.30
C ASP A 540 -0.45 11.09 -25.56
N ALA A 541 -0.91 12.14 -26.23
CA ALA A 541 -1.28 13.44 -25.67
C ALA A 541 -0.19 14.05 -24.77
N LEU A 542 1.04 14.13 -25.28
CA LEU A 542 2.21 14.60 -24.54
C LEU A 542 2.00 15.97 -23.87
N ASP A 543 1.20 16.83 -24.49
CA ASP A 543 0.80 18.13 -23.95
C ASP A 543 -0.07 18.08 -22.68
N GLU A 544 -0.63 16.92 -22.35
CA GLU A 544 -1.41 16.71 -21.12
C GLU A 544 -0.55 16.25 -19.93
N SER A 545 0.74 16.01 -20.14
CA SER A 545 1.69 15.72 -19.06
C SER A 545 2.25 17.01 -18.45
N HIS A 546 2.15 17.14 -17.13
CA HIS A 546 2.78 18.24 -16.39
C HIS A 546 4.31 18.22 -16.43
N HIS A 547 4.89 17.04 -16.72
CA HIS A 547 6.33 16.82 -16.83
C HIS A 547 6.78 16.64 -18.29
N ALA A 548 6.03 17.17 -19.26
CA ALA A 548 6.31 16.98 -20.68
C ALA A 548 7.77 17.32 -21.09
N PRO A 549 8.38 18.44 -20.66
CA PRO A 549 9.77 18.74 -21.01
C PRO A 549 10.77 17.68 -20.51
N ASP A 550 10.64 17.28 -19.24
CA ASP A 550 11.50 16.26 -18.63
C ASP A 550 11.32 14.89 -19.28
N LEU A 551 10.07 14.55 -19.64
CA LEU A 551 9.73 13.31 -20.32
C LEU A 551 10.33 13.25 -21.73
N ILE A 552 10.24 14.33 -22.50
CA ILE A 552 10.85 14.45 -23.83
C ILE A 552 12.35 14.24 -23.73
N GLN A 553 13.02 14.93 -22.80
CA GLN A 553 14.45 14.78 -22.59
C GLN A 553 14.84 13.34 -22.25
N THR A 554 14.08 12.69 -21.37
CA THR A 554 14.31 11.31 -20.92
C THR A 554 14.18 10.32 -22.08
N ILE A 555 13.12 10.44 -22.89
CA ILE A 555 12.84 9.50 -23.98
C ILE A 555 13.81 9.70 -25.17
N LEU A 556 14.19 10.95 -25.47
CA LEU A 556 15.23 11.21 -26.47
C LEU A 556 16.61 10.69 -26.04
N ALA A 557 16.95 10.82 -24.74
CA ALA A 557 18.16 10.23 -24.19
C ALA A 557 18.15 8.69 -24.29
N LEU A 558 16.98 8.07 -24.07
CA LEU A 558 16.78 6.64 -24.23
C LEU A 558 16.94 6.20 -25.70
N GLN A 559 16.31 6.89 -26.65
CA GLN A 559 16.44 6.60 -28.08
C GLN A 559 17.90 6.70 -28.55
N LYS A 560 18.63 7.73 -28.13
CA LYS A 560 20.05 7.91 -28.50
C LYS A 560 20.91 6.71 -28.08
N LYS A 561 20.58 6.07 -26.96
CA LYS A 561 21.33 4.92 -26.43
C LYS A 561 20.85 3.58 -27.00
N THR A 562 19.54 3.41 -27.19
CA THR A 562 18.92 2.11 -27.49
C THR A 562 18.49 1.95 -28.95
N GLY A 563 18.40 3.03 -29.72
CA GLY A 563 17.81 3.00 -31.06
C GLY A 563 16.29 2.78 -31.06
N ALA A 564 15.61 3.04 -29.93
CA ALA A 564 14.16 2.91 -29.84
C ALA A 564 13.42 3.84 -30.81
N ASN A 565 12.37 3.33 -31.43
CA ASN A 565 11.47 4.11 -32.28
C ASN A 565 10.41 4.79 -31.41
N ILE A 566 10.26 6.11 -31.58
CA ILE A 566 9.32 6.91 -30.77
C ILE A 566 8.13 7.31 -31.64
N PHE A 567 6.92 7.10 -31.14
CA PHE A 567 5.70 7.71 -31.65
C PHE A 567 5.10 8.60 -30.57
N ALA A 568 4.78 9.85 -30.89
CA ALA A 568 4.18 10.77 -29.93
C ALA A 568 3.08 11.63 -30.57
N THR A 569 2.00 11.88 -29.82
CA THR A 569 0.93 12.80 -30.24
C THR A 569 0.87 14.05 -29.34
N SER A 570 0.49 15.19 -29.91
CA SER A 570 0.40 16.47 -29.19
C SER A 570 -0.60 17.45 -29.82
N ARG A 571 -1.02 18.48 -29.07
CA ARG A 571 -1.59 19.72 -29.64
C ARG A 571 -0.51 20.62 -30.28
N PRO A 572 -0.84 21.41 -31.33
CA PRO A 572 0.14 22.29 -32.00
C PRO A 572 0.60 23.49 -31.15
N GLU A 573 -0.24 23.94 -30.20
CA GLU A 573 -0.08 25.22 -29.50
C GLU A 573 1.11 25.29 -28.53
N GLN A 574 1.65 24.13 -28.11
CA GLN A 574 2.71 24.04 -27.10
C GLN A 574 4.13 24.05 -27.68
N GLY A 575 4.28 24.10 -29.02
CA GLY A 575 5.59 24.27 -29.66
C GLY A 575 6.60 23.12 -29.48
N PHE A 576 6.16 21.94 -28.99
CA PHE A 576 7.00 20.76 -28.76
C PHE A 576 7.69 20.24 -30.02
N LYS A 577 7.14 20.53 -31.21
CA LYS A 577 7.75 20.15 -32.50
C LYS A 577 9.22 20.59 -32.62
N LYS A 578 9.58 21.74 -32.06
CA LYS A 578 10.97 22.25 -32.06
C LYS A 578 11.93 21.40 -31.22
N GLN A 579 11.39 20.65 -30.25
CA GLN A 579 12.16 19.74 -29.39
C GLN A 579 12.40 18.38 -30.04
N PHE A 580 11.75 18.09 -31.18
CA PHE A 580 11.95 16.90 -32.01
C PHE A 580 12.56 17.28 -33.38
N PRO A 581 13.83 17.70 -33.42
CA PRO A 581 14.43 18.37 -34.58
C PRO A 581 14.55 17.51 -35.86
N ILE A 582 14.49 16.18 -35.74
CA ILE A 582 14.43 15.23 -36.86
C ILE A 582 13.28 14.25 -36.57
N SER A 583 12.08 14.55 -37.05
CA SER A 583 10.92 13.68 -36.87
C SER A 583 10.07 13.61 -38.13
N LEU A 584 9.57 12.41 -38.44
CA LEU A 584 8.47 12.23 -39.37
C LEU A 584 7.23 12.83 -38.72
N SER A 585 6.42 13.56 -39.47
CA SER A 585 5.23 14.21 -38.93
C SER A 585 4.08 14.07 -39.89
N LEU A 586 2.94 13.62 -39.37
CA LEU A 586 1.69 13.57 -40.08
C LEU A 586 0.64 14.25 -39.20
N GLU A 587 -0.08 15.22 -39.78
CA GLU A 587 -1.14 15.90 -39.05
C GLU A 587 -2.34 14.96 -38.86
N ILE A 588 -2.81 14.85 -37.62
CA ILE A 588 -3.96 14.01 -37.28
C ILE A 588 -5.22 14.82 -37.51
N ARG A 589 -6.03 14.38 -38.48
CA ARG A 589 -7.37 14.93 -38.77
C ARG A 589 -8.38 13.80 -38.92
N ALA A 590 -9.65 14.11 -38.65
CA ALA A 590 -10.74 13.19 -38.90
C ALA A 590 -10.86 12.88 -40.39
N ASN A 591 -10.60 11.63 -40.76
CA ASN A 591 -10.73 11.16 -42.13
C ASN A 591 -12.22 10.94 -42.48
N GLY A 592 -12.65 11.40 -43.66
CA GLY A 592 -14.04 11.29 -44.09
C GLY A 592 -14.55 9.85 -44.20
N GLU A 593 -13.68 8.88 -44.49
CA GLU A 593 -14.04 7.47 -44.54
C GLU A 593 -14.27 6.88 -43.13
N ASP A 594 -13.43 7.24 -42.16
CA ASP A 594 -13.59 6.86 -40.76
C ASP A 594 -14.89 7.45 -40.18
N VAL A 595 -15.16 8.73 -40.47
CA VAL A 595 -16.40 9.41 -40.08
C VAL A 595 -17.62 8.73 -40.72
N ARG A 596 -17.53 8.35 -42.01
CA ARG A 596 -18.60 7.65 -42.72
C ARG A 596 -18.93 6.29 -42.08
N LYS A 597 -17.91 5.50 -41.74
CA LYS A 597 -18.09 4.21 -41.04
C LYS A 597 -18.79 4.42 -39.70
N TYR A 598 -18.34 5.41 -38.92
CA TYR A 598 -18.94 5.77 -37.63
C TYR A 598 -20.40 6.21 -37.74
N ILE A 599 -20.75 7.01 -38.76
CA ILE A 599 -22.11 7.45 -39.04
C ILE A 599 -23.02 6.27 -39.40
N ARG A 600 -22.57 5.40 -40.30
CA ARG A 600 -23.37 4.27 -40.80
C ARG A 600 -23.85 3.34 -39.71
N GLU A 601 -22.98 3.05 -38.74
CA GLU A 601 -23.31 2.17 -37.63
C GLU A 601 -24.36 2.77 -36.69
N ARG A 602 -24.29 4.09 -36.43
CA ARG A 602 -25.19 4.78 -35.50
C ARG A 602 -26.50 5.26 -36.13
N ILE A 603 -26.53 5.55 -37.44
CA ILE A 603 -27.76 5.94 -38.14
C ILE A 603 -28.84 4.85 -38.05
N VAL A 604 -28.44 3.58 -37.89
CA VAL A 604 -29.37 2.45 -37.74
C VAL A 604 -30.24 2.59 -36.49
N SER A 605 -29.77 3.30 -35.45
CA SER A 605 -30.51 3.48 -34.20
C SER A 605 -31.51 4.63 -34.22
N PHE A 606 -31.71 5.33 -35.35
CA PHE A 606 -32.66 6.44 -35.43
C PHE A 606 -34.07 5.89 -35.67
N ASP A 607 -35.03 6.28 -34.83
CA ASP A 607 -36.43 5.85 -34.95
C ASP A 607 -37.03 6.17 -36.33
N LEU A 608 -36.61 7.30 -36.93
CA LEU A 608 -36.98 7.72 -38.29
C LEU A 608 -36.63 6.70 -39.37
N PHE A 609 -35.62 5.86 -39.15
CA PHE A 609 -35.16 4.84 -40.10
C PHE A 609 -35.57 3.41 -39.73
N SER A 610 -36.33 3.23 -38.65
CA SER A 610 -36.83 1.91 -38.21
C SER A 610 -37.81 1.28 -39.22
N ASP A 611 -37.92 -0.06 -39.17
CA ASP A 611 -38.77 -0.86 -40.07
C ASP A 611 -40.27 -0.64 -39.83
N ALA A 612 -40.65 -0.10 -38.66
CA ALA A 612 -42.03 0.25 -38.33
C ALA A 612 -42.55 1.48 -39.09
N ASN A 613 -41.66 2.31 -39.64
CA ASN A 613 -42.02 3.52 -40.39
C ASN A 613 -42.31 3.17 -41.87
N GLN A 614 -43.58 2.84 -42.17
CA GLN A 614 -44.07 2.42 -43.49
C GLN A 614 -44.18 3.56 -44.52
N GLU A 615 -44.02 4.82 -44.12
CA GLU A 615 -44.33 5.98 -44.96
C GLU A 615 -43.24 6.39 -45.99
N SER A 616 -42.07 5.73 -46.02
CA SER A 616 -41.00 6.08 -46.97
C SER A 616 -40.44 4.88 -47.72
N SER A 617 -40.41 4.97 -49.06
CA SER A 617 -39.79 3.95 -49.92
C SER A 617 -38.32 3.74 -49.53
N GLY A 618 -37.83 2.49 -49.64
CA GLY A 618 -36.46 2.13 -49.28
C GLY A 618 -35.40 2.99 -49.99
N GLU A 619 -35.72 3.49 -51.19
CA GLU A 619 -34.86 4.34 -51.99
C GLU A 619 -34.69 5.75 -51.39
N ARG A 620 -35.78 6.36 -50.89
CA ARG A 620 -35.76 7.68 -50.24
C ARG A 620 -35.03 7.65 -48.89
N LYS A 621 -35.17 6.54 -48.13
CA LYS A 621 -34.38 6.32 -46.91
C LYS A 621 -32.88 6.22 -47.22
N LYS A 622 -32.51 5.54 -48.31
CA LYS A 622 -31.12 5.39 -48.76
C LYS A 622 -30.50 6.73 -49.19
N GLU A 623 -31.23 7.54 -49.96
CA GLU A 623 -30.81 8.88 -50.37
C GLU A 623 -30.60 9.81 -49.16
N LEU A 624 -31.51 9.74 -48.17
CA LEU A 624 -31.39 10.54 -46.96
C LEU A 624 -30.17 10.16 -46.11
N LYS A 625 -29.88 8.86 -45.96
CA LYS A 625 -28.66 8.38 -45.28
C LYS A 625 -27.40 8.92 -45.96
N ALA A 626 -27.35 8.88 -47.29
CA ALA A 626 -26.22 9.42 -48.05
C ALA A 626 -26.04 10.94 -47.84
N LYS A 627 -27.15 11.69 -47.79
CA LYS A 627 -27.11 13.14 -47.56
C LYS A 627 -26.69 13.51 -46.13
N ILE A 628 -27.06 12.69 -45.13
CA ILE A 628 -26.56 12.84 -43.75
C ILE A 628 -25.05 12.58 -43.71
N GLU A 629 -24.58 11.50 -44.33
CA GLU A 629 -23.14 11.18 -44.41
C GLU A 629 -22.35 12.33 -45.00
N GLU A 630 -22.73 12.81 -46.20
CA GLU A 630 -22.06 13.91 -46.90
C GLU A 630 -22.03 15.18 -46.05
N ARG A 631 -23.18 15.58 -45.49
CA ARG A 631 -23.28 16.85 -44.77
C ARG A 631 -22.56 16.84 -43.42
N ILE A 632 -22.53 15.73 -42.70
CA ILE A 632 -21.76 15.62 -41.45
C ILE A 632 -20.26 15.57 -41.73
N ILE A 633 -19.81 14.81 -42.74
CA ILE A 633 -18.39 14.77 -43.12
C ILE A 633 -17.90 16.18 -43.46
N GLU A 634 -18.71 16.93 -44.19
CA GLU A 634 -18.48 18.34 -44.48
C GLU A 634 -18.47 19.26 -43.25
N ALA A 635 -19.30 18.99 -42.24
CA ALA A 635 -19.45 19.82 -41.05
C ALA A 635 -18.36 19.58 -40.01
N VAL A 636 -17.83 18.36 -39.97
CA VAL A 636 -16.79 17.91 -39.07
C VAL A 636 -15.47 18.67 -39.25
N ASP A 637 -15.13 19.08 -40.48
CA ASP A 637 -13.94 19.91 -40.78
C ASP A 637 -12.64 19.43 -40.10
N GLY A 638 -12.40 18.10 -40.10
CA GLY A 638 -11.22 17.47 -39.50
C GLY A 638 -11.33 17.14 -38.01
N ILE A 639 -12.46 17.44 -37.36
CA ILE A 639 -12.73 17.19 -35.94
C ILE A 639 -13.72 16.04 -35.73
N PHE A 640 -13.24 14.89 -35.26
CA PHE A 640 -14.09 13.71 -35.17
C PHE A 640 -15.21 13.85 -34.13
N LEU A 641 -14.94 14.51 -33.01
CA LEU A 641 -15.92 14.69 -31.91
C LEU A 641 -17.21 15.41 -32.36
N LEU A 642 -17.13 16.31 -33.35
CA LEU A 642 -18.31 16.98 -33.91
C LEU A 642 -19.26 16.01 -34.61
N ALA A 643 -18.75 14.94 -35.22
CA ALA A 643 -19.58 13.93 -35.86
C ALA A 643 -20.58 13.32 -34.87
N ARG A 644 -20.12 13.05 -33.64
CA ARG A 644 -20.97 12.55 -32.55
C ARG A 644 -22.03 13.57 -32.16
N PHE A 645 -21.65 14.82 -31.88
CA PHE A 645 -22.63 15.84 -31.48
C PHE A 645 -23.67 16.11 -32.56
N HIS A 646 -23.28 16.10 -33.83
CA HIS A 646 -24.20 16.26 -34.94
C HIS A 646 -25.15 15.07 -35.05
N LEU A 647 -24.66 13.83 -34.92
CA LEU A 647 -25.53 12.65 -34.90
C LEU A 647 -26.49 12.66 -33.71
N ASP A 648 -26.03 12.96 -32.50
CA ASP A 648 -26.88 13.02 -31.31
C ASP A 648 -27.97 14.09 -31.46
N SER A 649 -27.65 15.24 -32.07
CA SER A 649 -28.64 16.29 -32.38
C SER A 649 -29.68 15.84 -33.43
N LEU A 650 -29.26 15.05 -34.42
CA LEU A 650 -30.14 14.54 -35.48
C LEU A 650 -31.02 13.39 -35.00
N ALA A 651 -30.51 12.54 -34.10
CA ALA A 651 -31.22 11.38 -33.55
C ALA A 651 -32.50 11.78 -32.79
N GLU A 652 -32.51 12.97 -32.17
CA GLU A 652 -33.66 13.50 -31.43
C GLU A 652 -34.79 14.04 -32.33
N LYS A 653 -34.58 14.13 -33.65
CA LYS A 653 -35.59 14.70 -34.56
C LYS A 653 -36.64 13.65 -34.89
N THR A 654 -37.91 14.02 -34.70
CA THR A 654 -39.05 13.13 -34.91
C THR A 654 -39.65 13.22 -36.32
N THR A 655 -39.32 14.26 -37.09
CA THR A 655 -39.81 14.45 -38.47
C THR A 655 -38.67 14.72 -39.45
N LEU A 656 -38.88 14.32 -40.70
CA LEU A 656 -37.92 14.55 -41.79
C LEU A 656 -37.62 16.04 -42.01
N ASN A 657 -38.62 16.92 -41.88
CA ASN A 657 -38.42 18.37 -42.06
C ASN A 657 -37.54 18.96 -40.94
N HIS A 658 -37.75 18.55 -39.69
CA HIS A 658 -36.88 18.98 -38.59
C HIS A 658 -35.46 18.45 -38.75
N LEU A 659 -35.31 17.21 -39.24
CA LEU A 659 -34.01 16.64 -39.57
C LEU A 659 -33.29 17.42 -40.70
N PHE A 660 -34.01 17.78 -41.78
CA PHE A 660 -33.44 18.58 -42.87
C PHE A 660 -33.03 19.99 -42.42
N ASN A 661 -33.84 20.65 -41.61
CA ASN A 661 -33.52 21.97 -41.08
C ASN A 661 -32.28 21.92 -40.20
N GLU A 662 -32.13 20.88 -39.37
CA GLU A 662 -30.94 20.68 -38.54
C GLU A 662 -29.69 20.39 -39.38
N LEU A 663 -29.79 19.55 -40.43
CA LEU A 663 -28.69 19.29 -41.37
C LEU A 663 -28.20 20.56 -42.08
N ARG A 664 -29.11 21.47 -42.43
CA ARG A 664 -28.76 22.78 -43.02
C ARG A 664 -28.07 23.69 -42.01
N ALA A 665 -28.44 23.60 -40.73
CA ALA A 665 -27.92 24.40 -39.62
C ALA A 665 -26.65 23.84 -38.97
N LEU A 666 -26.00 22.83 -39.56
CA LEU A 666 -24.68 22.37 -39.12
C LEU A 666 -23.63 23.44 -39.45
N CYS A 667 -22.91 23.89 -38.42
CA CYS A 667 -21.85 24.89 -38.53
C CYS A 667 -20.51 24.21 -38.86
N LYS A 668 -19.66 24.91 -39.60
CA LYS A 668 -18.28 24.51 -39.94
C LYS A 668 -17.27 25.45 -39.26
N GLY A 669 -16.01 25.04 -39.14
CA GLY A 669 -14.90 25.89 -38.70
C GLY A 669 -14.60 25.87 -37.20
N PRO A 670 -13.64 26.69 -36.73
CA PRO A 670 -13.03 26.57 -35.39
C PRO A 670 -14.00 26.77 -34.21
N HIS A 671 -15.08 27.56 -34.39
CA HIS A 671 -16.11 27.77 -33.38
C HIS A 671 -17.23 26.72 -33.39
N ALA A 672 -17.15 25.71 -34.26
CA ALA A 672 -18.17 24.67 -34.36
C ALA A 672 -18.31 23.87 -33.04
N TYR A 673 -17.24 23.74 -32.26
CA TYR A 673 -17.27 23.15 -30.92
C TYR A 673 -18.11 23.94 -29.93
N ASP A 674 -17.84 25.23 -29.80
CA ASP A 674 -18.56 26.09 -28.85
C ASP A 674 -20.05 26.10 -29.17
N HIS A 675 -20.40 26.08 -30.45
CA HIS A 675 -21.78 25.96 -30.90
C HIS A 675 -22.39 24.59 -30.60
N ALA A 676 -21.65 23.49 -30.81
CA ALA A 676 -22.11 22.13 -30.50
C ALA A 676 -22.32 21.92 -29.00
N TYR A 677 -21.40 22.42 -28.17
CA TYR A 677 -21.55 22.44 -26.72
C TYR A 677 -22.72 23.32 -26.29
N GLY A 678 -22.83 24.54 -26.83
CA GLY A 678 -23.95 25.44 -26.56
C GLY A 678 -25.32 24.85 -26.94
N LYS A 679 -25.41 24.14 -28.08
CA LYS A 679 -26.62 23.36 -28.44
C LYS A 679 -26.90 22.26 -27.43
N THR A 680 -25.88 21.55 -26.95
CA THR A 680 -26.05 20.50 -25.94
C THR A 680 -26.49 21.07 -24.60
N ILE A 681 -25.94 22.20 -24.16
CA ILE A 681 -26.43 22.93 -22.98
C ILE A 681 -27.89 23.37 -23.15
N LYS A 682 -28.29 23.88 -24.32
CA LYS A 682 -29.71 24.20 -24.60
C LYS A 682 -30.60 22.96 -24.51
N ARG A 683 -30.15 21.80 -25.01
CA ARG A 683 -30.87 20.53 -24.85
C ARG A 683 -31.02 20.14 -23.39
N ILE A 684 -29.96 20.32 -22.60
CA ILE A 684 -30.01 20.07 -21.14
C ILE A 684 -31.00 21.03 -20.47
N ARG A 685 -31.02 22.31 -20.86
CA ARG A 685 -31.97 23.31 -20.37
C ARG A 685 -33.41 22.95 -20.70
N ASN A 686 -33.67 22.38 -21.87
CA ASN A 686 -35.03 22.04 -22.29
C ASN A 686 -35.58 20.77 -21.60
N GLN A 687 -34.83 20.14 -20.70
CA GLN A 687 -35.35 19.06 -19.86
C GLN A 687 -36.31 19.58 -18.78
N GLY A 688 -37.10 18.67 -18.20
CA GLY A 688 -37.91 18.96 -17.01
C GLY A 688 -37.03 19.46 -15.85
N THR A 689 -37.62 20.25 -14.95
CA THR A 689 -36.94 20.96 -13.86
C THR A 689 -35.97 20.07 -13.10
N ASP A 690 -36.43 18.92 -12.60
CA ASP A 690 -35.64 18.05 -11.73
C ASP A 690 -34.42 17.47 -12.46
N ARG A 691 -34.60 17.08 -13.74
CA ARG A 691 -33.51 16.56 -14.57
C ARG A 691 -32.49 17.63 -14.92
N ARG A 692 -32.96 18.85 -15.15
CA ARG A 692 -32.12 20.02 -15.46
C ARG A 692 -31.28 20.41 -14.25
N ASP A 693 -31.90 20.46 -13.07
CA ASP A 693 -31.23 20.79 -11.81
C ASP A 693 -30.20 19.73 -11.44
N LEU A 694 -30.54 18.44 -11.63
CA LEU A 694 -29.58 17.35 -11.46
C LEU A 694 -28.38 17.51 -12.42
N ALA A 695 -28.62 17.78 -13.70
CA ALA A 695 -27.55 18.00 -14.68
C ALA A 695 -26.68 19.21 -14.31
N LYS A 696 -27.28 20.31 -13.85
CA LYS A 696 -26.55 21.50 -13.37
C LYS A 696 -25.61 21.11 -12.22
N ARG A 697 -26.11 20.40 -11.20
CA ARG A 697 -25.30 19.96 -10.05
C ARG A 697 -24.15 19.05 -10.45
N VAL A 698 -24.40 18.08 -11.34
CA VAL A 698 -23.36 17.17 -11.87
C VAL A 698 -22.26 17.94 -12.59
N LEU A 699 -22.64 18.82 -13.53
CA LEU A 699 -21.68 19.58 -14.32
C LEU A 699 -20.89 20.56 -13.44
N SER A 700 -21.53 21.19 -12.45
CA SER A 700 -20.85 22.04 -11.47
C SER A 700 -19.81 21.28 -10.64
N LEU A 701 -20.15 20.09 -10.14
CA LEU A 701 -19.20 19.24 -9.40
C LEU A 701 -18.03 18.82 -10.28
N LEU A 702 -18.28 18.36 -11.51
CA LEU A 702 -17.19 17.94 -12.42
C LEU A 702 -16.29 19.10 -12.87
N THR A 703 -16.82 20.32 -12.95
CA THR A 703 -16.05 21.49 -13.41
C THR A 703 -15.15 22.06 -12.32
N CYS A 704 -15.62 22.05 -11.07
CA CYS A 704 -14.98 22.77 -9.95
C CYS A 704 -14.47 21.87 -8.82
N ALA A 705 -14.62 20.54 -8.90
CA ALA A 705 -14.02 19.64 -7.91
C ALA A 705 -12.49 19.73 -7.92
N MET A 706 -11.88 19.62 -6.74
CA MET A 706 -10.42 19.73 -6.57
C MET A 706 -9.66 18.50 -7.08
N ARG A 707 -10.36 17.35 -7.18
CA ARG A 707 -9.88 16.12 -7.80
C ARG A 707 -11.05 15.35 -8.42
N PRO A 708 -10.81 14.42 -9.36
CA PRO A 708 -11.85 13.58 -9.94
C PRO A 708 -12.64 12.83 -8.85
N LEU A 709 -13.96 12.75 -9.02
CA LEU A 709 -14.89 12.07 -8.12
C LEU A 709 -15.31 10.72 -8.71
N THR A 710 -15.33 9.70 -7.86
CA THR A 710 -15.96 8.42 -8.23
C THR A 710 -17.48 8.59 -8.37
N THR A 711 -18.12 7.68 -9.10
CA THR A 711 -19.59 7.66 -9.25
C THR A 711 -20.29 7.59 -7.90
N GLU A 712 -19.83 6.75 -6.98
CA GLU A 712 -20.41 6.66 -5.63
C GLU A 712 -20.21 7.96 -4.82
N GLN A 713 -19.01 8.55 -4.87
CA GLN A 713 -18.77 9.86 -4.24
C GLN A 713 -19.70 10.94 -4.79
N LEU A 714 -19.92 10.94 -6.11
CA LEU A 714 -20.82 11.89 -6.74
C LEU A 714 -22.28 11.63 -6.34
N ARG A 715 -22.71 10.37 -6.24
CA ARG A 715 -24.07 10.02 -5.77
C ARG A 715 -24.32 10.52 -4.36
N HIS A 716 -23.36 10.34 -3.45
CA HIS A 716 -23.44 10.91 -2.10
C HIS A 716 -23.51 12.45 -2.14
N ALA A 717 -22.70 13.10 -2.98
CA ALA A 717 -22.71 14.56 -3.12
C ALA A 717 -24.03 15.10 -3.72
N LEU A 718 -24.70 14.31 -4.56
CA LEU A 718 -25.97 14.67 -5.19
C LEU A 718 -27.18 14.31 -4.31
N GLY A 719 -27.06 13.28 -3.48
CA GLY A 719 -28.10 12.86 -2.53
C GLY A 719 -28.16 13.69 -1.25
N ILE A 720 -27.09 14.41 -0.90
CA ILE A 720 -27.11 15.22 0.33
C ILE A 720 -28.11 16.38 0.22
N VAL A 721 -29.05 16.42 1.15
CA VAL A 721 -29.93 17.58 1.37
C VAL A 721 -29.22 18.56 2.30
N VAL A 722 -28.93 19.76 1.80
CA VAL A 722 -28.18 20.79 2.54
C VAL A 722 -28.85 21.11 3.87
N GLY A 723 -28.08 21.05 4.96
CA GLY A 723 -28.57 21.28 6.31
C GLY A 723 -29.23 20.07 7.00
N SER A 724 -29.37 18.93 6.30
CA SER A 724 -29.76 17.68 6.95
C SER A 724 -28.65 17.14 7.86
N SER A 725 -29.04 16.34 8.83
CA SER A 725 -28.13 15.70 9.79
C SER A 725 -27.99 14.19 9.58
N VAL A 726 -28.75 13.63 8.63
CA VAL A 726 -28.80 12.22 8.27
C VAL A 726 -28.65 12.10 6.75
N LEU A 727 -27.98 11.05 6.31
CA LEU A 727 -27.85 10.71 4.90
C LEU A 727 -28.95 9.71 4.55
N ASP A 728 -29.86 10.08 3.66
CA ASP A 728 -30.92 9.21 3.17
C ASP A 728 -30.52 8.64 1.80
N GLU A 729 -30.48 7.32 1.68
CA GLU A 729 -30.13 6.64 0.44
C GLU A 729 -31.23 6.80 -0.62
N ASP A 730 -32.48 7.07 -0.23
CA ASP A 730 -33.60 7.28 -1.15
C ASP A 730 -33.44 8.56 -1.98
N ASP A 731 -32.63 9.52 -1.51
CA ASP A 731 -32.29 10.74 -2.23
C ASP A 731 -31.21 10.52 -3.30
N PHE A 732 -30.61 9.31 -3.39
CA PHE A 732 -29.46 9.08 -4.26
C PHE A 732 -29.88 8.86 -5.72
N PRO A 733 -29.44 9.71 -6.67
CA PRO A 733 -29.72 9.46 -8.08
C PRO A 733 -28.97 8.22 -8.58
N SER A 734 -29.60 7.46 -9.48
CA SER A 734 -28.94 6.32 -10.13
C SER A 734 -27.86 6.78 -11.12
N THR A 735 -26.78 6.01 -11.26
CA THR A 735 -25.67 6.32 -12.19
C THR A 735 -26.14 6.50 -13.62
N ASN A 736 -27.11 5.68 -14.07
CA ASN A 736 -27.71 5.81 -15.40
C ASN A 736 -28.46 7.13 -15.58
N MET A 737 -29.16 7.60 -14.54
CA MET A 737 -29.82 8.90 -14.57
C MET A 737 -28.79 10.03 -14.67
N ILE A 738 -27.72 10.00 -13.86
CA ILE A 738 -26.64 11.00 -13.88
C ILE A 738 -26.05 11.15 -15.30
N VAL A 739 -25.72 10.03 -15.96
CA VAL A 739 -25.17 10.06 -17.33
C VAL A 739 -26.21 10.55 -18.33
N SER A 740 -27.47 10.10 -18.19
CA SER A 740 -28.57 10.45 -19.10
C SER A 740 -28.90 11.94 -19.11
N VAL A 741 -28.99 12.57 -17.92
CA VAL A 741 -29.37 14.00 -17.82
C VAL A 741 -28.31 14.95 -18.39
N CYS A 742 -27.06 14.51 -18.46
CA CYS A 742 -25.95 15.28 -19.05
C CYS A 742 -25.84 15.15 -20.58
N ARG A 743 -26.77 14.45 -21.25
CA ARG A 743 -26.93 14.41 -22.72
C ARG A 743 -25.63 14.12 -23.50
N GLY A 744 -24.85 13.17 -23.02
CA GLY A 744 -23.62 12.70 -23.67
C GLY A 744 -22.38 13.54 -23.41
N LEU A 745 -22.44 14.53 -22.50
CA LEU A 745 -21.25 15.30 -22.07
C LEU A 745 -20.36 14.56 -21.07
N VAL A 746 -20.89 13.52 -20.42
CA VAL A 746 -20.19 12.77 -19.36
C VAL A 746 -20.17 11.28 -19.67
N THR A 747 -19.19 10.58 -19.13
CA THR A 747 -19.04 9.12 -19.23
C THR A 747 -18.47 8.56 -17.93
N VAL A 748 -18.83 7.31 -17.61
CA VAL A 748 -18.22 6.55 -16.50
C VAL A 748 -17.06 5.73 -17.04
N GLU A 749 -15.92 5.78 -16.36
CA GLU A 749 -14.77 4.94 -16.68
C GLU A 749 -14.97 3.52 -16.10
N GLU A 750 -14.96 2.50 -16.96
CA GLU A 750 -15.33 1.11 -16.62
C GLU A 750 -14.55 0.50 -15.44
N LYS A 751 -13.32 0.96 -15.18
CA LYS A 751 -12.43 0.34 -14.19
C LYS A 751 -12.27 1.12 -12.89
N SER A 752 -12.19 2.44 -12.98
CA SER A 752 -12.04 3.31 -11.81
C SER A 752 -13.39 3.68 -11.20
N GLY A 753 -14.48 3.51 -11.95
CA GLY A 753 -15.80 4.00 -11.56
C GLY A 753 -15.86 5.53 -11.51
N VAL A 754 -14.88 6.25 -12.06
CA VAL A 754 -14.82 7.72 -12.06
C VAL A 754 -15.74 8.26 -13.14
N LEU A 755 -16.58 9.25 -12.78
CA LEU A 755 -17.35 10.02 -13.75
C LEU A 755 -16.48 11.17 -14.26
N ARG A 756 -16.33 11.28 -15.58
CA ARG A 756 -15.58 12.36 -16.22
C ARG A 756 -16.35 12.95 -17.38
N PHE A 757 -15.93 14.14 -17.81
CA PHE A 757 -16.32 14.65 -19.11
C PHE A 757 -15.92 13.67 -20.22
N LEU A 758 -16.76 13.53 -21.24
CA LEU A 758 -16.48 12.66 -22.38
C LEU A 758 -15.18 13.05 -23.08
N HIS A 759 -14.89 14.35 -23.13
CA HIS A 759 -13.69 14.91 -23.73
C HIS A 759 -13.21 16.13 -22.94
N TYR A 760 -11.89 16.33 -22.84
CA TYR A 760 -11.33 17.43 -22.04
C TYR A 760 -11.80 18.81 -22.52
N THR A 761 -12.06 18.99 -23.83
CA THR A 761 -12.57 20.28 -24.35
C THR A 761 -13.94 20.62 -23.79
N THR A 762 -14.69 19.65 -23.26
CA THR A 762 -15.91 19.96 -22.53
C THR A 762 -15.59 20.68 -21.22
N LEU A 763 -14.56 20.25 -20.49
CA LEU A 763 -14.11 20.95 -19.27
C LEU A 763 -13.61 22.36 -19.61
N GLU A 764 -12.81 22.51 -20.66
CA GLU A 764 -12.31 23.82 -21.12
C GLU A 764 -13.45 24.77 -21.54
N TYR A 765 -14.42 24.24 -22.30
CA TYR A 765 -15.62 24.99 -22.65
C TYR A 765 -16.40 25.43 -21.42
N MET A 766 -16.61 24.54 -20.44
CA MET A 766 -17.31 24.84 -19.19
C MET A 766 -16.57 25.90 -18.38
N GLN A 767 -15.25 25.75 -18.22
CA GLN A 767 -14.41 26.71 -17.49
C GLN A 767 -14.43 28.10 -18.14
N THR A 768 -14.43 28.16 -19.47
CA THR A 768 -14.49 29.42 -20.24
C THR A 768 -15.89 30.03 -20.25
N ASN A 769 -16.94 29.21 -20.23
CA ASN A 769 -18.34 29.63 -20.34
C ASN A 769 -19.15 29.27 -19.08
N LEU A 770 -18.60 29.50 -17.89
CA LEU A 770 -19.19 29.07 -16.62
C LEU A 770 -20.63 29.58 -16.44
N GLY A 771 -20.95 30.79 -16.96
CA GLY A 771 -22.30 31.35 -16.98
C GLY A 771 -23.35 30.51 -17.72
N CYS A 772 -22.94 29.52 -18.53
CA CYS A 772 -23.89 28.56 -19.10
C CYS A 772 -24.53 27.69 -18.00
N LEU A 773 -23.84 27.41 -16.89
CA LEU A 773 -24.36 26.63 -15.77
C LEU A 773 -25.36 27.42 -14.92
N SER A 774 -25.15 28.72 -14.72
CA SER A 774 -26.12 29.58 -14.03
C SER A 774 -27.41 29.68 -14.84
N SER A 775 -27.30 29.84 -16.17
CA SER A 775 -28.44 29.89 -17.10
C SER A 775 -29.28 28.60 -17.20
N LEU A 776 -28.84 27.49 -16.57
CA LEU A 776 -29.68 26.30 -16.42
C LEU A 776 -30.72 26.48 -15.29
N GLY A 777 -30.49 27.39 -14.34
CA GLY A 777 -31.40 27.64 -13.20
C GLY A 777 -32.46 28.71 -13.44
N ASP A 778 -32.28 29.58 -14.44
CA ASP A 778 -33.20 30.70 -14.68
C ASP A 778 -34.39 30.27 -15.56
N SER A 779 -35.60 30.40 -15.02
CA SER A 779 -36.84 30.07 -15.73
C SER A 779 -37.33 31.18 -16.68
N MET A 780 -36.61 32.32 -16.82
CA MET A 780 -37.17 33.56 -17.37
C MET A 780 -36.31 34.35 -18.39
N SER A 781 -35.34 33.74 -19.07
CA SER A 781 -34.64 34.41 -20.19
C SER A 781 -34.74 33.63 -21.51
N SER A 782 -35.50 34.19 -22.46
CA SER A 782 -35.74 33.66 -23.80
C SER A 782 -34.64 33.96 -24.81
N GLU A 783 -33.57 34.64 -24.41
CA GLU A 783 -32.43 34.93 -25.29
C GLU A 783 -31.30 33.92 -25.05
N GLY A 784 -30.68 33.46 -26.15
CA GLY A 784 -29.61 32.45 -26.12
C GLY A 784 -28.37 32.90 -25.34
N PRO A 785 -27.36 32.05 -25.18
CA PRO A 785 -26.12 32.42 -24.50
C PRO A 785 -25.36 33.41 -25.38
N THR A 786 -25.61 34.70 -25.18
CA THR A 786 -24.67 35.76 -25.57
C THR A 786 -23.48 35.63 -24.61
N ILE A 787 -22.26 35.67 -25.14
CA ILE A 787 -21.00 35.57 -24.38
C ILE A 787 -21.13 36.43 -23.11
N ALA A 788 -21.23 35.78 -21.96
CA ALA A 788 -21.42 36.49 -20.71
C ALA A 788 -20.12 37.28 -20.42
N PRO A 789 -20.20 38.55 -19.98
CA PRO A 789 -19.01 39.32 -19.62
C PRO A 789 -18.21 38.58 -18.53
N ALA A 790 -16.89 38.75 -18.49
CA ALA A 790 -15.99 38.02 -17.58
C ALA A 790 -16.41 38.09 -16.09
N GLU A 791 -17.09 39.17 -15.67
CA GLU A 791 -17.67 39.33 -14.33
C GLU A 791 -18.78 38.31 -13.98
N SER A 792 -19.46 37.74 -14.99
CA SER A 792 -20.50 36.72 -14.80
C SER A 792 -19.91 35.35 -14.45
N ASN A 793 -18.75 35.02 -15.03
CA ASN A 793 -18.07 33.74 -14.78
C ASN A 793 -17.47 33.67 -13.37
N SER A 794 -16.88 34.77 -12.88
CA SER A 794 -16.34 34.82 -11.51
C SER A 794 -17.44 34.67 -10.45
N ARG A 795 -18.57 35.35 -10.62
CA ARG A 795 -19.75 35.18 -9.74
C ARG A 795 -20.27 33.75 -9.76
N THR A 796 -20.44 33.17 -10.95
CA THR A 796 -20.90 31.78 -11.08
C THR A 796 -19.93 30.80 -10.43
N ARG A 797 -18.61 31.05 -10.53
CA ARG A 797 -17.58 30.22 -9.88
C ARG A 797 -17.70 30.25 -8.36
N ILE A 798 -17.91 31.45 -7.79
CA ILE A 798 -18.14 31.65 -6.36
C ILE A 798 -19.39 30.89 -5.91
N GLU A 799 -20.48 30.96 -6.67
CA GLU A 799 -21.72 30.23 -6.37
C GLU A 799 -21.54 28.71 -6.40
N ILE A 800 -20.81 28.19 -7.40
CA ILE A 800 -20.52 26.76 -7.50
C ILE A 800 -19.65 26.31 -6.33
N HIS A 801 -18.58 27.03 -6.00
CA HIS A 801 -17.75 26.68 -4.84
C HIS A 801 -18.53 26.77 -3.53
N ARG A 802 -19.44 27.75 -3.39
CA ARG A 802 -20.35 27.82 -2.23
C ARG A 802 -21.24 26.58 -2.15
N PHE A 803 -21.84 26.18 -3.26
CA PHE A 803 -22.66 24.97 -3.33
C PHE A 803 -21.87 23.71 -2.94
N ILE A 804 -20.67 23.51 -3.49
CA ILE A 804 -19.82 22.35 -3.14
C ILE A 804 -19.39 22.42 -1.67
N ALA A 805 -19.01 23.60 -1.17
CA ALA A 805 -18.67 23.79 0.24
C ALA A 805 -19.83 23.40 1.17
N MET A 806 -21.07 23.79 0.84
CA MET A 806 -22.26 23.44 1.63
C MET A 806 -22.54 21.94 1.62
N ILE A 807 -22.35 21.26 0.48
CA ILE A 807 -22.41 19.79 0.40
C ILE A 807 -21.37 19.18 1.35
N CYS A 808 -20.10 19.56 1.21
CA CYS A 808 -19.03 18.98 2.02
C CYS A 808 -19.24 19.24 3.52
N ILE A 809 -19.62 20.47 3.91
CA ILE A 809 -19.90 20.83 5.30
C ILE A 809 -21.09 20.06 5.87
N THR A 810 -22.19 19.97 5.12
CA THR A 810 -23.37 19.18 5.55
C THR A 810 -22.95 17.72 5.75
N TYR A 811 -22.18 17.19 4.80
CA TYR A 811 -21.71 15.81 4.82
C TYR A 811 -20.81 15.52 6.02
N ILE A 812 -19.79 16.33 6.30
CA ILE A 812 -18.92 16.11 7.49
C ILE A 812 -19.60 16.48 8.82
N SER A 813 -20.81 17.06 8.77
CA SER A 813 -21.61 17.42 9.95
C SER A 813 -22.73 16.43 10.28
N LEU A 814 -22.84 15.31 9.55
CA LEU A 814 -23.82 14.25 9.83
C LEU A 814 -23.66 13.68 11.25
N ASN A 815 -24.77 13.20 11.83
CA ASN A 815 -24.82 12.71 13.22
C ASN A 815 -23.88 11.53 13.48
N VAL A 816 -23.56 10.73 12.46
CA VAL A 816 -22.60 9.62 12.56
C VAL A 816 -21.20 10.09 13.01
N PHE A 817 -20.85 11.35 12.75
CA PHE A 817 -19.57 11.94 13.11
C PHE A 817 -19.56 12.56 14.52
N ASP A 818 -20.70 12.59 15.23
CA ASP A 818 -20.77 13.04 16.63
C ASP A 818 -19.93 12.14 17.56
N ALA A 819 -19.69 10.89 17.16
CA ALA A 819 -18.83 9.95 17.88
C ALA A 819 -17.33 10.32 17.83
N GLY A 820 -16.93 11.32 17.05
CA GLY A 820 -15.54 11.73 16.90
C GLY A 820 -14.70 10.76 16.05
N PRO A 821 -13.36 10.80 16.17
CA PRO A 821 -12.46 9.95 15.38
C PRO A 821 -12.62 8.45 15.70
N CYS A 822 -12.41 7.59 14.71
CA CYS A 822 -12.42 6.14 14.88
C CYS A 822 -11.17 5.69 15.67
N GLY A 823 -11.35 4.85 16.69
CA GLY A 823 -10.24 4.36 17.53
C GLY A 823 -9.49 3.13 16.99
N THR A 824 -9.92 2.56 15.86
CA THR A 824 -9.33 1.35 15.25
C THR A 824 -9.38 1.46 13.73
N ASP A 825 -8.43 0.81 13.05
CA ASP A 825 -8.39 0.78 11.57
C ASP A 825 -9.69 0.21 10.98
N ASP A 826 -10.25 -0.86 11.55
CA ASP A 826 -11.47 -1.50 11.03
C ASP A 826 -12.67 -0.54 11.03
N LYS A 827 -12.95 0.11 12.16
CA LYS A 827 -14.00 1.15 12.26
C LYS A 827 -13.75 2.34 11.35
N PHE A 828 -12.49 2.70 11.10
CA PHE A 828 -12.15 3.79 10.20
C PHE A 828 -12.44 3.39 8.75
N GLU A 829 -12.00 2.21 8.32
CA GLU A 829 -12.27 1.67 6.98
C GLU A 829 -13.77 1.45 6.74
N GLU A 830 -14.50 0.91 7.73
CA GLU A 830 -15.95 0.77 7.68
C GLU A 830 -16.64 2.11 7.47
N ARG A 831 -16.19 3.16 8.18
CA ARG A 831 -16.69 4.53 8.00
C ARG A 831 -16.35 5.08 6.62
N LEU A 832 -15.15 4.84 6.11
CA LEU A 832 -14.75 5.27 4.76
C LEU A 832 -15.57 4.58 3.67
N ALA A 833 -15.88 3.30 3.85
CA ALA A 833 -16.69 2.51 2.93
C ALA A 833 -18.16 2.97 2.95
N SER A 834 -18.73 3.15 4.14
CA SER A 834 -20.13 3.58 4.32
C SER A 834 -20.36 5.03 3.90
N TYR A 835 -19.34 5.88 4.03
CA TYR A 835 -19.41 7.31 3.71
C TYR A 835 -18.36 7.69 2.67
N CYS A 836 -18.50 7.21 1.44
CA CYS A 836 -17.47 7.31 0.40
C CYS A 836 -17.05 8.75 0.02
N LEU A 837 -17.92 9.76 0.21
CA LEU A 837 -17.59 11.18 0.00
C LEU A 837 -16.77 11.78 1.16
N TYR A 838 -16.75 11.13 2.33
CA TYR A 838 -16.12 11.64 3.54
C TYR A 838 -14.66 12.07 3.34
N PRO A 839 -13.77 11.29 2.68
CA PRO A 839 -12.40 11.73 2.43
C PRO A 839 -12.31 12.99 1.58
N TYR A 840 -13.12 13.09 0.52
CA TYR A 840 -13.15 14.29 -0.32
C TYR A 840 -13.69 15.49 0.45
N ALA A 841 -14.79 15.29 1.18
CA ALA A 841 -15.42 16.34 1.94
C ALA A 841 -14.47 16.90 3.01
N SER A 842 -13.81 16.05 3.79
CA SER A 842 -12.85 16.44 4.83
C SER A 842 -11.61 17.16 4.30
N GLU A 843 -11.12 16.77 3.12
CA GLU A 843 -9.92 17.35 2.50
C GLU A 843 -10.21 18.65 1.74
N CYS A 844 -11.39 18.78 1.11
CA CYS A 844 -11.67 19.85 0.14
C CYS A 844 -12.64 20.93 0.63
N TRP A 845 -13.40 20.72 1.71
CA TRP A 845 -14.42 21.69 2.16
C TRP A 845 -13.85 23.10 2.36
N GLY A 846 -12.72 23.22 3.06
CA GLY A 846 -12.13 24.51 3.41
C GLY A 846 -11.59 25.26 2.20
N HIS A 847 -11.06 24.53 1.20
CA HIS A 847 -10.65 25.12 -0.07
C HIS A 847 -11.84 25.71 -0.83
N HIS A 848 -12.96 24.98 -0.91
CA HIS A 848 -14.19 25.49 -1.53
C HIS A 848 -14.79 26.67 -0.76
N THR A 849 -14.77 26.63 0.58
CA THR A 849 -15.21 27.75 1.42
C THR A 849 -14.40 29.02 1.15
N ARG A 850 -13.08 28.89 1.02
CA ARG A 850 -12.18 30.00 0.71
C ARG A 850 -12.43 30.59 -0.67
N GLU A 851 -12.57 29.75 -1.71
CA GLU A 851 -12.91 30.21 -3.06
C GLU A 851 -14.30 30.86 -3.13
N ALA A 852 -15.23 30.43 -2.27
CA ALA A 852 -16.57 31.00 -2.16
C ALA A 852 -16.64 32.33 -1.37
N LEU A 853 -15.52 32.74 -0.74
CA LEU A 853 -15.44 33.88 0.18
C LEU A 853 -16.60 33.88 1.20
N ALA A 854 -16.92 32.69 1.72
CA ALA A 854 -18.13 32.47 2.51
C ALA A 854 -17.81 32.14 3.98
N SER A 855 -18.49 32.80 4.91
CA SER A 855 -18.47 32.47 6.34
C SER A 855 -19.90 32.21 6.81
N ASP A 856 -20.42 31.05 6.43
CA ASP A 856 -21.77 30.59 6.77
C ASP A 856 -21.86 30.10 8.22
N ARG A 857 -23.04 30.23 8.84
CA ARG A 857 -23.37 29.71 10.17
C ARG A 857 -23.16 28.19 10.24
N GLY A 858 -23.38 27.46 9.15
CA GLY A 858 -23.12 26.02 9.07
C GLY A 858 -21.64 25.67 9.28
N ILE A 859 -20.73 26.44 8.68
CA ILE A 859 -19.28 26.23 8.82
C ILE A 859 -18.85 26.48 10.27
N LEU A 860 -19.34 27.56 10.89
CA LEU A 860 -19.01 27.87 12.28
C LEU A 860 -19.50 26.78 13.24
N ARG A 861 -20.73 26.28 13.06
CA ARG A 861 -21.26 25.17 13.88
C ARG A 861 -20.42 23.91 13.77
N PHE A 862 -19.92 23.60 12.57
CA PHE A 862 -19.01 22.47 12.37
C PHE A 862 -17.68 22.68 13.13
N LEU A 863 -17.08 23.87 13.00
CA LEU A 863 -15.81 24.21 13.65
C LEU A 863 -15.92 24.29 15.18
N GLU A 864 -17.11 24.56 15.72
CA GLU A 864 -17.37 24.57 17.16
C GLU A 864 -17.52 23.16 17.76
N SER A 865 -17.67 22.11 16.94
CA SER A 865 -17.69 20.72 17.42
C SER A 865 -16.31 20.10 17.30
N ASP A 866 -15.64 19.94 18.46
CA ASP A 866 -14.31 19.33 18.55
C ASP A 866 -14.31 17.87 18.06
N GLU A 867 -15.39 17.13 18.31
CA GLU A 867 -15.55 15.74 17.87
C GLU A 867 -15.55 15.65 16.34
N LYS A 868 -16.38 16.47 15.67
CA LYS A 868 -16.48 16.50 14.21
C LYS A 868 -15.23 17.05 13.55
N ALA A 869 -14.65 18.11 14.11
CA ALA A 869 -13.38 18.68 13.64
C ALA A 869 -12.25 17.63 13.72
N THR A 870 -12.14 16.92 14.84
CA THR A 870 -11.10 15.91 15.02
C THR A 870 -11.32 14.69 14.11
N ALA A 871 -12.58 14.26 13.93
CA ALA A 871 -12.92 13.19 12.99
C ALA A 871 -12.54 13.55 11.54
N ALA A 872 -12.90 14.76 11.08
CA ALA A 872 -12.52 15.26 9.76
C ALA A 872 -10.99 15.36 9.60
N SER A 873 -10.28 15.72 10.67
CA SER A 873 -8.81 15.76 10.71
C SER A 873 -8.20 14.37 10.56
N GLN A 874 -8.77 13.34 11.19
CA GLN A 874 -8.37 11.95 10.98
C GLN A 874 -8.56 11.54 9.51
N ALA A 875 -9.73 11.84 8.91
CA ALA A 875 -10.00 11.49 7.51
C ALA A 875 -9.09 12.20 6.51
N MET A 876 -8.70 13.44 6.82
CA MET A 876 -7.80 14.26 6.01
C MET A 876 -6.33 13.85 6.16
N MET A 877 -5.87 13.54 7.38
CA MET A 877 -4.45 13.41 7.71
C MET A 877 -3.98 12.00 8.04
N ALA A 878 -4.88 11.01 8.19
CA ALA A 878 -4.47 9.63 8.33
C ALA A 878 -3.67 9.18 7.10
N MET A 879 -2.50 8.62 7.34
CA MET A 879 -1.53 8.29 6.29
C MET A 879 -2.00 7.11 5.43
N LYS A 880 -2.85 7.37 4.43
CA LYS A 880 -3.38 6.37 3.48
C LYS A 880 -2.29 5.57 2.76
N GLN A 881 -1.09 6.12 2.64
CA GLN A 881 0.08 5.41 2.10
C GLN A 881 0.52 4.20 2.93
N TYR A 882 0.07 4.08 4.19
CA TYR A 882 0.28 2.92 5.05
C TYR A 882 -0.97 2.07 5.21
N GLN A 883 -1.98 2.25 4.35
CA GLN A 883 -3.18 1.40 4.33
C GLN A 883 -2.77 -0.07 4.25
N GLY A 884 -3.23 -0.88 5.21
CA GLY A 884 -2.82 -2.27 5.39
C GLY A 884 -1.73 -2.52 6.44
N ARG A 885 -1.10 -1.47 7.00
CA ARG A 885 -0.26 -1.58 8.22
C ARG A 885 -1.12 -1.37 9.47
N PRO A 886 -0.97 -2.19 10.53
CA PRO A 886 -1.72 -2.01 11.76
C PRO A 886 -1.50 -0.64 12.40
N GLY A 887 -2.59 0.02 12.79
CA GLY A 887 -2.62 1.30 13.50
C GLY A 887 -2.44 2.53 12.62
N TYR A 888 -2.59 2.42 11.29
CA TYR A 888 -2.35 3.56 10.40
C TYR A 888 -3.39 4.68 10.58
N SER A 889 -4.64 4.32 10.88
CA SER A 889 -5.74 5.29 11.08
C SER A 889 -5.53 6.17 12.32
N GLN A 890 -4.65 5.75 13.23
CA GLN A 890 -4.28 6.48 14.44
C GLN A 890 -3.07 7.40 14.24
N LYS A 891 -2.43 7.37 13.06
CA LYS A 891 -1.30 8.23 12.72
C LYS A 891 -1.77 9.55 12.12
N TYR A 892 -2.33 10.41 12.97
CA TYR A 892 -2.78 11.76 12.63
C TYR A 892 -2.66 12.68 13.87
N PRO A 893 -2.64 14.01 13.71
CA PRO A 893 -2.66 14.92 14.86
C PRO A 893 -3.99 14.80 15.60
N GLY A 894 -3.99 14.06 16.72
CA GLY A 894 -5.11 14.12 17.67
C GLY A 894 -5.29 15.54 18.19
N GLY A 895 -6.47 15.91 18.69
CA GLY A 895 -6.69 17.24 19.28
C GLY A 895 -6.73 18.41 18.29
N MET A 896 -6.83 18.16 16.99
CA MET A 896 -7.01 19.20 15.98
C MET A 896 -8.44 19.75 16.02
N THR A 897 -8.63 20.86 16.73
CA THR A 897 -9.93 21.56 16.89
C THR A 897 -10.29 22.46 15.69
N GLY A 898 -11.49 23.05 15.69
CA GLY A 898 -11.94 23.91 14.60
C GLY A 898 -11.06 25.13 14.31
N ILE A 899 -10.43 25.74 15.33
CA ILE A 899 -9.52 26.87 15.08
C ILE A 899 -8.24 26.45 14.34
N HIS A 900 -7.76 25.23 14.58
CA HIS A 900 -6.64 24.65 13.82
C HIS A 900 -7.04 24.40 12.36
N LEU A 901 -8.22 23.83 12.10
CA LEU A 901 -8.74 23.61 10.75
C LEU A 901 -8.97 24.94 10.01
N ALA A 902 -9.57 25.93 10.67
CA ALA A 902 -9.78 27.24 10.10
C ALA A 902 -8.46 27.91 9.71
N ALA A 903 -7.42 27.76 10.54
CA ALA A 903 -6.09 28.26 10.23
C ALA A 903 -5.39 27.47 9.11
N TYR A 904 -5.52 26.15 9.11
CA TYR A 904 -5.00 25.26 8.06
C TYR A 904 -5.58 25.60 6.68
N PHE A 905 -6.87 25.92 6.59
CA PHE A 905 -7.53 26.28 5.32
C PHE A 905 -7.48 27.78 4.99
N GLY A 906 -6.99 28.64 5.89
CA GLY A 906 -6.88 30.08 5.65
C GLY A 906 -8.22 30.81 5.72
N LEU A 907 -9.12 30.39 6.61
CA LEU A 907 -10.46 30.95 6.76
C LEU A 907 -10.47 32.12 7.76
N GLU A 908 -9.99 33.30 7.31
CA GLU A 908 -9.83 34.51 8.15
C GLU A 908 -11.09 34.84 8.97
N ASP A 909 -12.24 34.98 8.31
CA ASP A 909 -13.51 35.32 8.98
C ASP A 909 -13.94 34.28 10.02
N ALA A 910 -13.65 33.00 9.77
CA ALA A 910 -13.97 31.93 10.72
C ALA A 910 -13.06 32.00 11.94
N VAL A 911 -11.75 32.21 11.75
CA VAL A 911 -10.78 32.39 12.84
C VAL A 911 -11.18 33.59 13.71
N ARG A 912 -11.51 34.74 13.09
CA ARG A 912 -11.94 35.94 13.80
C ARG A 912 -13.17 35.68 14.68
N LYS A 913 -14.22 35.07 14.11
CA LYS A 913 -15.45 34.74 14.85
C LYS A 913 -15.23 33.70 15.95
N LEU A 914 -14.36 32.72 15.75
CA LEU A 914 -14.03 31.73 16.78
C LEU A 914 -13.31 32.40 17.97
N ILE A 915 -12.38 33.32 17.70
CA ILE A 915 -11.69 34.09 18.74
C ILE A 915 -12.67 35.00 19.51
N GLU A 916 -13.58 35.68 18.81
CA GLU A 916 -14.66 36.49 19.41
C GLU A 916 -15.57 35.66 20.33
N ARG A 917 -15.78 34.38 19.99
CA ARG A 917 -16.55 33.42 20.80
C ARG A 917 -15.75 32.76 21.92
N GLY A 918 -14.48 33.15 22.12
CA GLY A 918 -13.67 32.73 23.26
C GLY A 918 -12.75 31.53 23.02
N HIS A 919 -12.61 31.04 21.77
CA HIS A 919 -11.63 30.00 21.49
C HIS A 919 -10.19 30.51 21.64
N ASN A 920 -9.31 29.67 22.19
CA ASN A 920 -7.90 30.01 22.43
C ASN A 920 -7.11 30.03 21.10
N PRO A 921 -6.53 31.18 20.69
CA PRO A 921 -5.74 31.27 19.46
C PRO A 921 -4.37 30.56 19.53
N ASP A 922 -3.90 30.20 20.73
CA ASP A 922 -2.61 29.52 20.98
C ASP A 922 -2.79 28.05 21.41
N LEU A 923 -3.95 27.47 21.13
CA LEU A 923 -4.21 26.06 21.42
C LEU A 923 -3.22 25.17 20.64
N ARG A 924 -2.87 24.00 21.20
CA ARG A 924 -1.93 23.07 20.60
C ARG A 924 -2.64 21.78 20.21
N ASP A 925 -2.38 21.30 19.00
CA ASP A 925 -2.80 19.96 18.59
C ASP A 925 -1.88 18.87 19.19
N GLY A 926 -2.13 17.60 18.87
CA GLY A 926 -1.37 16.44 19.33
C GLY A 926 0.00 16.27 18.66
N TYR A 927 0.41 17.25 17.85
CA TYR A 927 1.78 17.46 17.42
C TYR A 927 2.40 18.70 18.07
N GLY A 928 1.73 19.34 19.03
CA GLY A 928 2.18 20.59 19.61
C GLY A 928 2.07 21.79 18.66
N ARG A 929 1.41 21.67 17.51
CA ARG A 929 1.30 22.78 16.54
C ARG A 929 0.19 23.73 16.96
N THR A 930 0.44 25.02 16.85
CA THR A 930 -0.55 26.07 17.06
C THR A 930 -1.26 26.45 15.75
N PRO A 931 -2.43 27.12 15.80
CA PRO A 931 -3.04 27.72 14.61
C PRO A 931 -2.07 28.60 13.82
N LEU A 932 -1.17 29.32 14.49
CA LEU A 932 -0.15 30.15 13.84
C LEU A 932 0.86 29.32 13.06
N ILE A 933 1.32 28.18 13.60
CA ILE A 933 2.21 27.24 12.89
C ILE A 933 1.53 26.70 11.63
N LEU A 934 0.25 26.32 11.72
CA LEU A 934 -0.51 25.81 10.56
C LEU A 934 -0.72 26.89 9.49
N ALA A 935 -1.10 28.11 9.89
CA ALA A 935 -1.22 29.24 8.97
C ALA A 935 0.12 29.57 8.31
N ALA A 936 1.23 29.48 9.06
CA ALA A 936 2.56 29.73 8.56
C ALA A 936 3.07 28.63 7.62
N ASP A 937 2.77 27.35 7.86
CA ASP A 937 3.11 26.27 6.93
C ASP A 937 2.32 26.36 5.62
N LYS A 938 1.04 26.77 5.70
CA LYS A 938 0.16 26.90 4.53
C LYS A 938 0.21 28.27 3.84
N GLY A 939 0.94 29.23 4.38
CA GLY A 939 1.11 30.56 3.80
C GLY A 939 -0.14 31.42 3.86
N HIS A 940 -0.92 31.30 4.94
CA HIS A 940 -2.15 32.06 5.17
C HIS A 940 -1.86 33.29 6.01
N ASP A 941 -1.26 34.29 5.38
CA ASP A 941 -0.79 35.53 6.00
C ASP A 941 -1.90 36.34 6.68
N ALA A 942 -3.09 36.41 6.08
CA ALA A 942 -4.25 37.09 6.67
C ALA A 942 -4.68 36.42 8.00
N VAL A 943 -4.69 35.09 8.05
CA VAL A 943 -4.95 34.35 9.30
C VAL A 943 -3.83 34.57 10.30
N ALA A 944 -2.56 34.48 9.87
CA ALA A 944 -1.42 34.72 10.75
C ALA A 944 -1.50 36.11 11.39
N LYS A 945 -1.86 37.13 10.60
CA LYS A 945 -2.08 38.50 11.09
C LYS A 945 -3.18 38.57 12.15
N VAL A 946 -4.35 38.00 11.89
CA VAL A 946 -5.48 37.98 12.85
C VAL A 946 -5.10 37.28 14.16
N LEU A 947 -4.33 36.19 14.09
CA LEU A 947 -3.85 35.46 15.26
C LEU A 947 -2.86 36.31 16.08
N LEU A 948 -1.91 36.98 15.42
CA LEU A 948 -0.89 37.83 16.07
C LEU A 948 -1.50 39.09 16.70
N GLU A 949 -2.47 39.73 16.03
CA GLU A 949 -3.22 40.90 16.54
C GLU A 949 -3.90 40.63 17.90
N THR A 950 -4.12 39.36 18.27
CA THR A 950 -4.71 39.03 19.57
C THR A 950 -3.79 39.31 20.76
N GLY A 951 -2.47 39.38 20.55
CA GLY A 951 -1.45 39.46 21.61
C GLY A 951 -1.40 38.27 22.56
N ARG A 952 -2.11 37.17 22.25
CA ARG A 952 -2.27 35.97 23.09
C ARG A 952 -1.57 34.73 22.54
N VAL A 953 -0.80 34.89 21.45
CA VAL A 953 -0.14 33.79 20.73
C VAL A 953 1.36 33.84 21.00
N ASP A 954 1.96 32.69 21.35
CA ASP A 954 3.42 32.59 21.44
C ASP A 954 4.00 32.40 20.04
N VAL A 955 4.48 33.51 19.46
CA VAL A 955 5.11 33.53 18.13
C VAL A 955 6.33 32.61 18.01
N ASN A 956 6.99 32.31 19.13
CA ASN A 956 8.19 31.49 19.16
C ASN A 956 7.90 30.03 19.45
N HIS A 957 6.67 29.63 19.76
CA HIS A 957 6.34 28.25 20.14
C HIS A 957 6.83 27.23 19.10
N ARG A 958 7.32 26.09 19.57
CA ARG A 958 7.82 24.97 18.75
C ARG A 958 6.86 23.81 18.84
N ASP A 959 6.61 23.16 17.72
CA ASP A 959 5.88 21.90 17.71
C ASP A 959 6.68 20.74 18.37
N ASP A 960 6.03 19.60 18.58
CA ASP A 960 6.60 18.45 19.27
C ASP A 960 7.29 17.52 18.27
N ALA A 961 8.62 17.47 18.24
CA ALA A 961 9.40 16.60 17.33
C ALA A 961 9.16 15.06 17.49
N GLY A 962 8.20 14.67 18.33
CA GLY A 962 8.16 13.43 19.11
C GLY A 962 7.33 12.26 18.57
N ARG A 963 7.16 12.06 17.25
CA ARG A 963 6.63 10.77 16.73
C ARG A 963 7.63 9.92 15.97
N PHE A 964 8.69 10.50 15.41
CA PHE A 964 9.73 9.72 14.73
C PHE A 964 10.53 8.84 15.71
N TRP A 965 10.83 9.37 16.90
CA TRP A 965 11.69 8.73 17.90
C TRP A 965 11.00 7.58 18.65
N ASN A 966 9.68 7.62 18.82
CA ASN A 966 8.94 6.62 19.61
C ASN A 966 8.78 5.27 18.88
N THR A 967 9.18 5.18 17.61
CA THR A 967 9.18 3.92 16.84
C THR A 967 10.52 3.18 16.90
N TRP A 968 11.56 3.83 17.44
CA TRP A 968 12.88 3.24 17.61
C TRP A 968 12.96 2.65 19.02
N SER A 969 13.58 1.48 19.16
CA SER A 969 13.76 0.90 20.49
C SER A 969 14.59 1.86 21.35
N GLN A 970 14.31 1.92 22.66
CA GLN A 970 15.07 2.77 23.59
C GLN A 970 16.58 2.51 23.47
N GLN A 971 16.98 1.26 23.20
CA GLN A 971 18.37 0.88 22.92
C GLN A 971 18.95 1.52 21.65
N THR A 972 18.14 1.75 20.61
CA THR A 972 18.60 2.40 19.36
C THR A 972 18.71 3.91 19.55
N LEU A 973 17.79 4.51 20.31
CA LEU A 973 17.90 5.90 20.71
C LEU A 973 19.10 6.12 21.63
N ASP A 974 19.31 5.24 22.60
CA ASP A 974 20.45 5.27 23.51
C ASP A 974 21.76 5.01 22.75
N TRP A 975 21.77 4.16 21.71
CA TRP A 975 22.93 3.95 20.84
C TRP A 975 23.25 5.17 19.97
N ILE A 976 22.25 5.79 19.34
CA ILE A 976 22.44 7.03 18.55
C ILE A 976 22.90 8.15 19.47
N PHE A 977 22.22 8.37 20.60
CA PHE A 977 22.63 9.37 21.58
C PHE A 977 24.04 9.06 22.08
N SER A 978 24.34 7.85 22.54
CA SER A 978 25.67 7.45 23.04
C SER A 978 26.77 7.59 21.99
N TYR A 979 26.51 7.30 20.72
CA TYR A 979 27.49 7.43 19.64
C TYR A 979 27.82 8.91 19.36
N TYR A 980 26.80 9.78 19.30
CA TYR A 980 26.96 11.21 19.01
C TYR A 980 27.41 12.02 20.23
N THR A 981 26.88 11.76 21.43
CA THR A 981 27.35 12.38 22.68
C THR A 981 28.71 11.85 23.07
N GLY A 982 28.99 10.56 22.91
CA GLY A 982 30.29 9.96 23.23
C GLY A 982 31.44 10.60 22.45
N ARG A 983 31.27 10.81 21.14
CA ARG A 983 32.32 11.41 20.30
C ARG A 983 32.55 12.90 20.61
N ARG A 984 31.48 13.66 20.86
CA ARG A 984 31.55 15.09 21.22
C ARG A 984 32.08 15.31 22.64
N LEU A 985 31.80 14.39 23.56
CA LEU A 985 32.37 14.35 24.90
C LEU A 985 33.87 14.05 24.83
N LEU A 986 34.29 13.10 23.97
CA LEU A 986 35.70 12.76 23.76
C LEU A 986 36.51 13.92 23.18
N GLU A 987 35.96 14.68 22.24
CA GLU A 987 36.61 15.88 21.68
C GLU A 987 36.76 17.01 22.72
N ARG A 988 35.76 17.20 23.60
CA ARG A 988 35.81 18.22 24.66
C ARG A 988 36.68 17.83 25.85
N ILE A 989 36.74 16.54 26.17
CA ILE A 989 37.68 15.98 27.16
C ILE A 989 39.12 16.13 26.64
N ALA A 990 39.36 15.90 25.35
CA ALA A 990 40.67 16.13 24.73
C ALA A 990 41.12 17.60 24.73
N GLN A 991 40.17 18.54 24.84
CA GLN A 991 40.44 19.99 24.93
C GLN A 991 40.48 20.53 26.37
N GLY A 992 40.26 19.68 27.39
CA GLY A 992 40.41 20.04 28.80
C GLY A 992 39.29 20.88 29.43
N ASN A 993 38.12 21.02 28.77
CA ASN A 993 37.02 21.88 29.23
C ASN A 993 36.00 21.12 30.10
N TYR A 994 36.39 20.74 31.31
CA TYR A 994 35.59 19.90 32.22
C TYR A 994 34.33 20.57 32.80
N ASP A 995 34.33 21.89 33.00
CA ASP A 995 33.17 22.63 33.54
C ASP A 995 32.03 22.80 32.51
N GLU A 996 32.36 22.93 31.22
CA GLU A 996 31.35 22.97 30.16
C GLU A 996 30.69 21.60 29.95
N ILE A 997 31.44 20.53 30.17
CA ILE A 997 30.94 19.15 30.11
C ILE A 997 29.91 18.91 31.23
N ALA A 998 30.21 19.35 32.45
CA ALA A 998 29.28 19.25 33.57
C ALA A 998 27.97 20.01 33.31
N THR A 999 28.09 21.22 32.76
CA THR A 999 26.95 22.10 32.42
C THR A 999 26.10 21.53 31.28
N PHE A 1000 26.74 20.91 30.28
CA PHE A 1000 26.07 20.27 29.14
C PHE A 1000 25.29 19.02 29.58
N LEU A 1001 25.90 18.15 30.40
CA LEU A 1001 25.25 16.93 30.90
C LEU A 1001 24.08 17.24 31.85
N ALA A 1002 24.20 18.30 32.66
CA ALA A 1002 23.10 18.79 33.50
C ALA A 1002 21.92 19.33 32.67
N LYS A 1003 22.18 20.05 31.56
CA LYS A 1003 21.13 20.50 30.62
C LYS A 1003 20.44 19.36 29.88
N CYS A 1004 21.12 18.22 29.73
CA CYS A 1004 20.55 16.99 29.18
C CYS A 1004 19.81 16.12 30.22
N GLY A 1005 19.65 16.60 31.47
CA GLY A 1005 18.85 15.95 32.50
C GLY A 1005 19.55 14.84 33.30
N TYR A 1006 20.89 14.73 33.21
CA TYR A 1006 21.65 13.76 34.02
C TYR A 1006 21.90 14.29 35.44
N ASP A 1007 21.83 13.38 36.42
CA ASP A 1007 22.03 13.68 37.85
C ASP A 1007 23.44 14.27 38.11
N GLY A 1008 23.47 15.48 38.67
CA GLY A 1008 24.69 16.25 38.91
C GLY A 1008 25.72 15.56 39.82
N ASN A 1009 25.28 14.66 40.71
CA ASN A 1009 26.22 13.91 41.57
C ASN A 1009 27.02 12.88 40.78
N ARG A 1010 26.37 12.15 39.85
CA ARG A 1010 27.04 11.18 38.97
C ARG A 1010 27.96 11.83 37.95
N VAL A 1011 27.61 13.03 37.49
CA VAL A 1011 28.44 13.83 36.57
C VAL A 1011 29.74 14.27 37.26
N ASN A 1012 29.66 14.71 38.52
CA ASN A 1012 30.83 15.09 39.30
C ASN A 1012 31.73 13.89 39.67
N ASP A 1013 31.14 12.71 39.92
CA ASP A 1013 31.90 11.47 40.14
C ASP A 1013 32.62 10.99 38.87
N LEU A 1014 31.97 11.13 37.70
CA LEU A 1014 32.58 10.82 36.41
C LEU A 1014 33.76 11.75 36.11
N ILE A 1015 33.60 13.06 36.36
CA ILE A 1015 34.67 14.06 36.19
C ILE A 1015 35.84 13.80 37.15
N ARG A 1016 35.56 13.43 38.42
CA ARG A 1016 36.60 13.01 39.37
C ARG A 1016 37.37 11.77 38.90
N SER A 1017 36.66 10.77 38.36
CA SER A 1017 37.30 9.55 37.85
C SER A 1017 38.19 9.79 36.62
N LEU A 1018 37.85 10.80 35.80
CA LEU A 1018 38.62 11.22 34.63
C LEU A 1018 39.83 12.08 35.00
N GLY A 1019 39.81 12.79 36.14
CA GLY A 1019 40.95 13.57 36.62
C GLY A 1019 42.14 12.74 37.15
N GLU A 1020 41.91 11.46 37.50
CA GLU A 1020 42.92 10.64 38.21
C GLU A 1020 43.69 9.64 37.32
N THR A 1021 43.40 9.56 36.02
CA THR A 1021 44.02 8.53 35.16
C THR A 1021 44.72 9.09 33.92
N HIS A 1022 46.05 8.95 33.87
CA HIS A 1022 46.91 9.47 32.79
C HIS A 1022 46.82 8.73 31.44
N ASP A 1023 45.95 7.72 31.29
CA ASP A 1023 45.78 6.97 30.04
C ASP A 1023 44.32 6.57 29.80
N ILE A 1024 43.48 7.58 29.54
CA ILE A 1024 42.07 7.44 29.20
C ILE A 1024 41.91 6.95 27.75
N LEU A 1025 42.79 7.40 26.84
CA LEU A 1025 42.79 7.04 25.42
C LEU A 1025 43.10 5.55 25.21
N GLY A 1026 44.13 5.00 25.86
CA GLY A 1026 44.50 3.59 25.70
C GLY A 1026 43.51 2.59 26.31
N LYS A 1027 42.70 3.02 27.30
CA LYS A 1027 41.62 2.19 27.87
C LYS A 1027 40.34 2.26 27.04
N LEU A 1028 40.01 3.42 26.47
CA LEU A 1028 38.86 3.56 25.58
C LEU A 1028 39.10 2.88 24.23
N GLU A 1029 40.32 2.92 23.68
CA GLU A 1029 40.70 2.12 22.51
C GLU A 1029 40.55 0.61 22.75
N LYS A 1030 40.87 0.14 23.97
CA LYS A 1030 40.69 -1.28 24.33
C LYS A 1030 39.22 -1.67 24.48
N ILE A 1031 38.37 -0.80 25.02
CA ILE A 1031 36.92 -1.05 25.09
C ILE A 1031 36.30 -1.04 23.69
N TYR A 1032 36.77 -0.13 22.82
CA TYR A 1032 36.36 -0.06 21.42
C TYR A 1032 36.78 -1.32 20.63
N HIS A 1033 37.99 -1.83 20.86
CA HIS A 1033 38.50 -3.04 20.21
C HIS A 1033 37.94 -4.35 20.80
N TRP A 1034 37.58 -4.40 22.08
CA TRP A 1034 37.10 -5.64 22.72
C TRP A 1034 35.66 -6.02 22.31
N GLN A 1035 34.84 -5.05 21.89
CA GLN A 1035 33.49 -5.33 21.35
C GLN A 1035 33.46 -5.66 19.84
N HIS A 1036 34.57 -5.53 19.10
CA HIS A 1036 34.56 -5.63 17.63
C HIS A 1036 35.72 -6.47 17.07
N SER A 1037 35.69 -7.78 17.32
CA SER A 1037 36.41 -8.76 16.49
C SER A 1037 35.44 -9.42 15.50
N SER A 1038 35.02 -8.69 14.46
CA SER A 1038 34.51 -9.32 13.25
C SER A 1038 35.01 -8.54 12.05
N SER A 1039 35.68 -9.25 11.15
CA SER A 1039 36.24 -8.77 9.90
C SER A 1039 35.12 -8.39 8.93
N ASP A 1040 34.55 -7.20 9.05
CA ASP A 1040 33.76 -6.60 7.98
C ASP A 1040 33.62 -5.07 8.13
N LEU A 1041 34.76 -4.37 7.97
CA LEU A 1041 34.83 -2.91 7.76
C LEU A 1041 33.94 -2.41 6.60
N ASN A 1042 33.47 -3.32 5.74
CA ASN A 1042 32.58 -3.01 4.63
C ASN A 1042 31.11 -2.83 5.06
N LEU A 1043 30.65 -3.44 6.16
CA LEU A 1043 29.26 -3.35 6.60
C LEU A 1043 28.98 -2.03 7.32
N GLU A 1044 29.93 -1.57 8.15
CA GLU A 1044 29.87 -0.28 8.86
C GLU A 1044 29.95 0.91 7.90
N ASN A 1045 30.85 0.86 6.90
CA ASN A 1045 30.90 1.87 5.85
C ASN A 1045 29.66 1.85 4.95
N ARG A 1046 28.90 0.74 4.88
CA ARG A 1046 27.66 0.64 4.09
C ARG A 1046 26.47 1.18 4.88
N ALA A 1047 26.42 0.97 6.20
CA ALA A 1047 25.43 1.54 7.10
C ALA A 1047 25.61 3.06 7.27
N ALA A 1048 26.84 3.54 7.48
CA ALA A 1048 27.17 4.96 7.53
C ALA A 1048 26.89 5.65 6.18
N ARG A 1049 27.28 5.05 5.03
CA ARG A 1049 26.93 5.59 3.70
C ARG A 1049 25.44 5.48 3.35
N LYS A 1050 24.67 4.58 3.99
CA LYS A 1050 23.21 4.50 3.84
C LYS A 1050 22.54 5.59 4.67
N PHE A 1051 23.06 5.86 5.87
CA PHE A 1051 22.62 6.94 6.74
C PHE A 1051 22.98 8.34 6.18
N ASP A 1052 24.19 8.51 5.65
CA ASP A 1052 24.62 9.73 4.95
C ASP A 1052 23.84 9.94 3.64
N ARG A 1053 23.50 8.89 2.88
CA ARG A 1053 22.60 9.01 1.71
C ARG A 1053 21.17 9.41 2.10
N LEU A 1054 20.69 8.98 3.27
CA LEU A 1054 19.39 9.38 3.84
C LEU A 1054 19.37 10.86 4.30
N ILE A 1055 20.53 11.45 4.60
CA ILE A 1055 20.66 12.84 5.11
C ILE A 1055 21.12 13.82 4.01
N ASP A 1056 22.10 13.46 3.18
CA ASP A 1056 22.65 14.30 2.10
C ASP A 1056 21.82 14.23 0.80
N GLY A 1057 21.01 13.19 0.62
CA GLY A 1057 20.18 12.95 -0.59
C GLY A 1057 18.93 13.82 -0.75
N GLN A 1058 18.99 15.11 -0.37
CA GLN A 1058 17.91 16.04 -0.70
C GLN A 1058 18.10 16.64 -2.10
N ASN A 1059 17.08 16.58 -2.94
CA ASN A 1059 16.58 17.75 -3.67
C ASN A 1059 15.11 17.63 -4.07
N THR A 1060 14.26 18.18 -3.20
CA THR A 1060 13.29 19.23 -3.58
C THR A 1060 12.53 19.01 -4.89
N SER A 1061 11.55 18.12 -4.88
CA SER A 1061 10.26 18.37 -5.56
C SER A 1061 9.24 17.34 -5.09
N GLN A 1062 8.13 17.84 -4.52
CA GLN A 1062 6.92 17.10 -4.15
C GLN A 1062 7.01 16.24 -2.88
N ARG A 1063 7.17 16.93 -1.74
CA ARG A 1063 6.41 16.56 -0.54
C ARG A 1063 4.93 16.75 -0.85
N GLY A 1064 4.17 15.67 -0.94
CA GLY A 1064 2.75 15.73 -0.60
C GLY A 1064 2.66 16.15 0.87
N SER A 1065 2.18 17.36 1.12
CA SER A 1065 1.93 17.98 2.43
C SER A 1065 2.86 17.53 3.58
N ASP A 1066 3.93 18.28 3.77
CA ASP A 1066 4.96 18.16 4.82
C ASP A 1066 4.48 17.78 6.24
N ASP A 1067 5.42 17.22 7.01
CA ASP A 1067 5.61 17.37 8.47
C ASP A 1067 5.49 16.11 9.33
N ASP A 1068 6.52 15.26 9.29
CA ASP A 1068 7.04 14.73 10.55
C ASP A 1068 7.66 15.93 11.29
N VAL A 1069 6.86 16.49 12.20
CA VAL A 1069 7.14 17.56 13.16
C VAL A 1069 8.64 17.63 13.51
N CYS A 1070 9.29 18.77 13.27
CA CYS A 1070 10.74 18.94 13.47
C CYS A 1070 11.10 19.73 14.73
N GLY A 1071 10.13 20.12 15.55
CA GLY A 1071 10.37 21.01 16.68
C GLY A 1071 10.65 22.44 16.25
N ALA A 1072 9.94 22.92 15.25
CA ALA A 1072 10.16 24.20 14.58
C ALA A 1072 9.08 25.23 14.92
N THR A 1073 9.43 26.50 14.71
CA THR A 1073 8.55 27.66 14.94
C THR A 1073 7.74 28.01 13.69
N ALA A 1074 6.70 28.83 13.86
CA ALA A 1074 5.93 29.36 12.72
C ALA A 1074 6.83 30.09 11.70
N LEU A 1075 7.82 30.87 12.17
CA LEU A 1075 8.78 31.54 11.31
C LEU A 1075 9.61 30.54 10.46
N TRP A 1076 10.02 29.43 11.07
CA TRP A 1076 10.77 28.38 10.36
C TRP A 1076 9.93 27.72 9.27
N TYR A 1077 8.65 27.42 9.55
CA TYR A 1077 7.73 26.85 8.56
C TYR A 1077 7.50 27.78 7.36
N ALA A 1078 7.23 29.06 7.63
CA ALA A 1078 7.07 30.06 6.58
C ALA A 1078 8.36 30.24 5.76
N ALA A 1079 9.53 30.22 6.42
CA ALA A 1079 10.84 30.33 5.77
C ALA A 1079 11.17 29.13 4.89
N ARG A 1080 10.85 27.91 5.34
CA ARG A 1080 11.00 26.68 4.55
C ARG A 1080 10.17 26.73 3.27
N LYS A 1081 8.94 27.24 3.36
CA LYS A 1081 7.95 27.17 2.29
C LYS A 1081 7.93 28.34 1.33
N GLY A 1082 8.63 29.43 1.62
CA GLY A 1082 8.65 30.58 0.71
C GLY A 1082 7.56 31.63 1.00
N HIS A 1083 6.94 31.63 2.18
CA HIS A 1083 5.76 32.45 2.48
C HIS A 1083 6.13 33.85 2.97
N GLU A 1084 6.52 34.71 2.04
CA GLU A 1084 7.03 36.07 2.30
C GLU A 1084 6.08 36.94 3.14
N ALA A 1085 4.80 37.02 2.78
CA ALA A 1085 3.81 37.85 3.49
C ALA A 1085 3.60 37.41 4.94
N THR A 1086 3.59 36.09 5.20
CA THR A 1086 3.48 35.55 6.55
C THR A 1086 4.73 35.89 7.39
N ILE A 1087 5.92 35.81 6.80
CA ILE A 1087 7.17 36.20 7.48
C ILE A 1087 7.13 37.66 7.89
N LEU A 1088 6.67 38.56 7.02
CA LEU A 1088 6.55 39.98 7.35
C LEU A 1088 5.64 40.20 8.55
N ASN A 1089 4.50 39.51 8.63
CA ASN A 1089 3.59 39.59 9.79
C ASN A 1089 4.24 39.02 11.07
N ILE A 1090 5.03 37.95 10.98
CA ILE A 1090 5.70 37.34 12.14
C ILE A 1090 6.86 38.22 12.63
N LEU A 1091 7.65 38.80 11.74
CA LEU A 1091 8.84 39.60 12.08
C LEU A 1091 8.51 40.98 12.68
N THR A 1092 7.26 41.44 12.58
CA THR A 1092 6.81 42.67 13.26
C THR A 1092 6.63 42.51 14.77
N GLU A 1093 6.59 41.28 15.28
CA GLU A 1093 6.44 41.00 16.71
C GLU A 1093 7.70 41.35 17.49
N GLN A 1094 7.56 42.10 18.59
CA GLN A 1094 8.71 42.57 19.38
C GLN A 1094 9.45 41.46 20.12
N THR A 1095 8.77 40.34 20.39
CA THR A 1095 9.30 39.20 21.15
C THR A 1095 9.90 38.10 20.26
N ILE A 1096 9.98 38.30 18.93
CA ILE A 1096 10.44 37.28 18.00
C ILE A 1096 11.91 36.86 18.25
N GLU A 1097 12.15 35.54 18.25
CA GLU A 1097 13.47 34.92 18.27
C GLU A 1097 13.79 34.39 16.86
N PRO A 1098 14.37 35.20 15.95
CA PRO A 1098 14.45 34.83 14.53
C PRO A 1098 15.46 33.71 14.24
N ASP A 1099 16.42 33.47 15.14
CA ASP A 1099 17.40 32.38 15.07
C ASP A 1099 16.97 31.12 15.86
N ARG A 1100 15.71 31.06 16.30
CA ARG A 1100 15.22 29.90 17.05
C ARG A 1100 15.25 28.65 16.18
N LYS A 1101 16.17 27.74 16.51
CA LYS A 1101 16.45 26.50 15.76
C LYS A 1101 15.29 25.50 15.80
N ASP A 1102 15.18 24.60 14.84
CA ASP A 1102 14.33 23.42 15.00
C ASP A 1102 15.00 22.38 15.93
N LEU A 1103 14.24 21.45 16.50
CA LEU A 1103 14.77 20.42 17.41
C LEU A 1103 15.37 19.21 16.68
N MET A 1104 15.00 18.98 15.41
CA MET A 1104 15.40 17.79 14.66
C MET A 1104 16.79 17.94 14.03
N TYR A 1105 17.05 19.07 13.38
CA TYR A 1105 18.28 19.37 12.67
C TYR A 1105 19.07 20.49 13.31
N GLY A 1106 18.46 21.30 14.18
CA GLY A 1106 19.10 22.51 14.70
C GLY A 1106 19.27 23.61 13.66
N SER A 1107 18.48 23.58 12.60
CA SER A 1107 18.52 24.59 11.55
C SER A 1107 17.74 25.83 11.96
N THR A 1108 18.25 27.00 11.60
CA THR A 1108 17.53 28.27 11.75
C THR A 1108 16.57 28.51 10.59
N PRO A 1109 15.59 29.42 10.73
CA PRO A 1109 14.78 29.90 9.60
C PRO A 1109 15.63 30.40 8.42
N LEU A 1110 16.76 31.07 8.69
CA LEU A 1110 17.69 31.50 7.65
C LEU A 1110 18.31 30.30 6.93
N TRP A 1111 18.78 29.31 7.67
CA TRP A 1111 19.39 28.11 7.10
C TRP A 1111 18.42 27.37 6.16
N ILE A 1112 17.17 27.15 6.59
CA ILE A 1112 16.20 26.41 5.78
C ILE A 1112 15.76 27.20 4.54
N ALA A 1113 15.65 28.53 4.66
CA ALA A 1113 15.40 29.40 3.50
C ALA A 1113 16.57 29.36 2.50
N SER A 1114 17.81 29.35 2.99
CA SER A 1114 19.01 29.26 2.16
C SER A 1114 19.14 27.92 1.45
N ARG A 1115 18.84 26.82 2.15
CA ARG A 1115 18.82 25.47 1.59
C ARG A 1115 17.77 25.28 0.50
N ASN A 1116 16.65 26.00 0.56
CA ASN A 1116 15.55 25.89 -0.41
C ASN A 1116 15.58 26.99 -1.49
N GLY A 1117 16.60 27.86 -1.49
CA GLY A 1117 16.78 28.86 -2.55
C GLY A 1117 15.89 30.11 -2.43
N HIS A 1118 15.30 30.37 -1.25
CA HIS A 1118 14.34 31.48 -1.05
C HIS A 1118 15.05 32.82 -0.83
N GLU A 1119 15.65 33.38 -1.89
CA GLU A 1119 16.46 34.61 -1.85
C GLU A 1119 15.77 35.80 -1.16
N ARG A 1120 14.49 36.08 -1.47
CA ARG A 1120 13.77 37.20 -0.85
C ARG A 1120 13.63 37.02 0.65
N ILE A 1121 13.36 35.80 1.11
CA ILE A 1121 13.25 35.48 2.54
C ILE A 1121 14.61 35.62 3.23
N VAL A 1122 15.67 35.12 2.60
CA VAL A 1122 17.04 35.28 3.08
C VAL A 1122 17.35 36.77 3.29
N LYS A 1123 17.06 37.62 2.29
CA LYS A 1123 17.22 39.08 2.41
C LYS A 1123 16.36 39.72 3.51
N LEU A 1124 15.14 39.23 3.74
CA LEU A 1124 14.27 39.73 4.80
C LEU A 1124 14.78 39.35 6.19
N LEU A 1125 15.17 38.09 6.39
CA LEU A 1125 15.72 37.61 7.67
C LEU A 1125 17.03 38.30 8.00
N LEU A 1126 17.91 38.50 7.03
CA LEU A 1126 19.20 39.18 7.23
C LEU A 1126 19.08 40.67 7.60
N LYS A 1127 17.94 41.31 7.30
CA LYS A 1127 17.65 42.69 7.76
C LYS A 1127 17.20 42.74 9.22
N GLN A 1128 16.81 41.61 9.80
CA GLN A 1128 16.28 41.55 11.17
C GLN A 1128 17.42 41.52 12.20
N LYS A 1129 17.26 42.30 13.27
CA LYS A 1129 18.21 42.27 14.40
C LYS A 1129 18.16 40.90 15.07
N GLY A 1130 19.34 40.36 15.41
CA GLY A 1130 19.48 39.08 16.10
C GLY A 1130 19.52 37.85 15.19
N VAL A 1131 19.64 38.02 13.86
CA VAL A 1131 19.89 36.94 12.91
C VAL A 1131 21.39 36.81 12.65
N SER A 1132 21.94 35.61 12.86
CA SER A 1132 23.32 35.27 12.57
C SER A 1132 23.45 34.59 11.20
N PRO A 1133 24.24 35.15 10.26
CA PRO A 1133 24.37 34.60 8.91
C PRO A 1133 25.14 33.27 8.84
N ASP A 1134 25.94 32.97 9.87
CA ASP A 1134 26.79 31.78 9.95
C ASP A 1134 26.28 30.74 10.95
N CYS A 1135 25.07 30.89 11.48
CA CYS A 1135 24.54 29.98 12.49
C CYS A 1135 24.47 28.53 11.95
N PRO A 1136 25.30 27.59 12.44
CA PRO A 1136 25.34 26.25 11.89
C PRO A 1136 24.20 25.39 12.45
N ASP A 1137 23.87 24.32 11.74
CA ASP A 1137 22.96 23.28 12.23
C ASP A 1137 23.48 22.57 13.52
N SER A 1138 22.64 21.78 14.19
CA SER A 1138 22.97 21.16 15.51
C SER A 1138 24.16 20.21 15.46
N CYS A 1139 24.51 19.73 14.27
CA CYS A 1139 25.64 18.85 14.05
C CYS A 1139 26.91 19.59 13.63
N GLY A 1140 26.87 20.93 13.56
CA GLY A 1140 28.02 21.76 13.19
C GLY A 1140 28.50 21.51 11.76
N ARG A 1141 27.64 20.96 10.90
CA ARG A 1141 28.02 20.48 9.57
C ARG A 1141 27.75 21.53 8.49
N HIS A 1142 26.81 22.44 8.72
CA HIS A 1142 26.35 23.33 7.65
C HIS A 1142 25.94 24.72 8.15
N THR A 1143 26.62 25.76 7.63
CA THR A 1143 26.13 27.15 7.64
C THR A 1143 25.07 27.37 6.54
N PRO A 1144 24.25 28.43 6.62
CA PRO A 1144 23.34 28.82 5.53
C PRO A 1144 24.05 28.93 4.17
N LEU A 1145 25.28 29.45 4.15
CA LEU A 1145 26.10 29.55 2.93
C LEU A 1145 26.51 28.18 2.39
N SER A 1146 26.98 27.28 3.26
CA SER A 1146 27.33 25.91 2.84
C SER A 1146 26.11 25.13 2.33
N ALA A 1147 24.92 25.41 2.87
CA ALA A 1147 23.67 24.80 2.44
C ALA A 1147 23.26 25.31 1.05
N ALA A 1148 23.33 26.62 0.82
CA ALA A 1148 23.10 27.23 -0.50
C ALA A 1148 24.11 26.72 -1.55
N ALA A 1149 25.38 26.61 -1.16
CA ALA A 1149 26.47 26.11 -2.00
C ALA A 1149 26.29 24.64 -2.39
N SER A 1150 25.87 23.79 -1.45
CA SER A 1150 25.57 22.37 -1.71
C SER A 1150 24.35 22.15 -2.60
N LYS A 1151 23.50 23.17 -2.77
CA LYS A 1151 22.25 23.11 -3.54
C LYS A 1151 22.30 23.92 -4.85
N GLY A 1152 23.40 24.61 -5.09
CA GLY A 1152 23.61 25.43 -6.29
C GLY A 1152 22.77 26.71 -6.31
N HIS A 1153 22.34 27.23 -5.16
CA HIS A 1153 21.50 28.41 -5.08
C HIS A 1153 22.33 29.70 -5.18
N GLU A 1154 22.69 30.06 -6.41
CA GLU A 1154 23.54 31.21 -6.77
C GLU A 1154 23.09 32.52 -6.12
N SER A 1155 21.84 32.93 -6.32
CA SER A 1155 21.32 34.22 -5.83
C SER A 1155 21.32 34.31 -4.29
N VAL A 1156 21.12 33.18 -3.62
CA VAL A 1156 21.22 33.07 -2.16
C VAL A 1156 22.67 33.17 -1.70
N ALA A 1157 23.58 32.43 -2.34
CA ALA A 1157 25.01 32.48 -2.04
C ALA A 1157 25.54 33.92 -2.20
N SER A 1158 25.20 34.60 -3.30
CA SER A 1158 25.51 36.01 -3.51
C SER A 1158 24.97 36.92 -2.39
N SER A 1159 23.74 36.69 -1.94
CA SER A 1159 23.11 37.51 -0.89
C SER A 1159 23.74 37.30 0.49
N LEU A 1160 24.13 36.07 0.82
CA LEU A 1160 24.85 35.75 2.05
C LEU A 1160 26.27 36.29 2.01
N LEU A 1161 26.96 36.09 0.89
CA LEU A 1161 28.27 36.68 0.68
C LEU A 1161 28.17 38.21 0.78
N ALA A 1162 27.19 38.91 0.21
CA ALA A 1162 27.12 40.38 0.33
C ALA A 1162 27.14 40.97 1.77
N ILE A 1163 26.99 40.16 2.83
CA ILE A 1163 27.15 40.58 4.23
C ILE A 1163 28.62 40.55 4.67
N ASP A 1164 29.03 41.63 5.33
CA ASP A 1164 30.34 41.73 5.99
C ASP A 1164 30.42 40.80 7.20
N GLY A 1165 31.49 39.99 7.27
CA GLY A 1165 31.75 39.08 8.38
C GLY A 1165 31.21 37.65 8.22
N VAL A 1166 30.61 37.31 7.08
CA VAL A 1166 30.21 35.93 6.74
C VAL A 1166 31.43 35.07 6.43
N ASP A 1167 31.56 33.95 7.13
CA ASP A 1167 32.66 32.99 6.94
C ASP A 1167 32.44 32.11 5.69
N SER A 1168 33.11 32.48 4.59
CA SER A 1168 33.08 31.74 3.34
C SER A 1168 33.88 30.43 3.36
N ASP A 1169 34.74 30.25 4.36
CA ASP A 1169 35.62 29.09 4.52
C ASP A 1169 35.22 28.21 5.71
N PHE A 1170 34.00 28.39 6.24
CA PHE A 1170 33.51 27.59 7.35
C PHE A 1170 33.65 26.09 7.05
N ILE A 1171 34.51 25.42 7.82
CA ILE A 1171 34.78 23.99 7.68
C ILE A 1171 33.75 23.18 8.46
N ASP A 1172 33.13 22.23 7.78
CA ASP A 1172 32.30 21.24 8.46
C ASP A 1172 33.17 20.21 9.23
N HIS A 1173 32.53 19.38 10.04
CA HIS A 1173 33.17 18.24 10.73
C HIS A 1173 33.92 17.23 9.83
N LEU A 1174 33.75 17.29 8.50
CA LEU A 1174 34.49 16.48 7.52
C LEU A 1174 35.59 17.30 6.82
N GLY A 1175 35.88 18.51 7.30
CA GLY A 1175 36.89 19.42 6.75
C GLY A 1175 36.48 20.05 5.42
N ARG A 1176 35.19 20.05 5.06
CA ARG A 1176 34.70 20.57 3.78
C ARG A 1176 34.23 22.01 3.92
N THR A 1177 34.71 22.88 3.03
CA THR A 1177 34.23 24.27 2.88
C THR A 1177 32.99 24.34 1.98
N PRO A 1178 32.24 25.46 1.97
CA PRO A 1178 31.19 25.71 0.98
C PRO A 1178 31.67 25.52 -0.46
N LEU A 1179 32.92 25.92 -0.76
CA LEU A 1179 33.54 25.76 -2.09
C LEU A 1179 33.67 24.28 -2.47
N MET A 1180 34.18 23.45 -1.56
CA MET A 1180 34.30 22.01 -1.79
C MET A 1180 32.93 21.36 -2.03
N ARG A 1181 31.88 21.81 -1.34
CA ARG A 1181 30.52 21.30 -1.52
C ARG A 1181 29.92 21.71 -2.87
N ALA A 1182 30.08 22.96 -3.28
CA ALA A 1182 29.65 23.43 -4.60
C ALA A 1182 30.37 22.69 -5.72
N ALA A 1183 31.69 22.48 -5.59
CA ALA A 1183 32.50 21.74 -6.55
C ALA A 1183 32.10 20.25 -6.62
N ALA A 1184 31.90 19.59 -5.47
CA ALA A 1184 31.49 18.18 -5.41
C ALA A 1184 30.13 17.91 -6.09
N HIS A 1185 29.24 18.89 -6.10
CA HIS A 1185 27.92 18.79 -6.73
C HIS A 1185 27.85 19.45 -8.12
N GLY A 1186 28.99 19.91 -8.66
CA GLY A 1186 29.07 20.48 -10.02
C GLY A 1186 28.43 21.86 -10.19
N HIS A 1187 28.27 22.64 -9.12
CA HIS A 1187 27.63 23.96 -9.15
C HIS A 1187 28.64 25.08 -9.49
N THR A 1188 29.01 25.15 -10.79
CA THR A 1188 30.07 26.04 -11.30
C THR A 1188 29.86 27.52 -10.98
N ALA A 1189 28.65 28.05 -11.11
CA ALA A 1189 28.36 29.46 -10.82
C ALA A 1189 28.61 29.81 -9.33
N VAL A 1190 28.28 28.91 -8.41
CA VAL A 1190 28.53 29.13 -6.97
C VAL A 1190 30.02 28.98 -6.64
N VAL A 1191 30.71 28.07 -7.33
CA VAL A 1191 32.18 27.94 -7.24
C VAL A 1191 32.86 29.24 -7.66
N GLU A 1192 32.46 29.83 -8.78
CA GLU A 1192 32.99 31.12 -9.24
C GLU A 1192 32.74 32.24 -8.22
N GLN A 1193 31.55 32.31 -7.62
CA GLN A 1193 31.23 33.30 -6.59
C GLN A 1193 32.04 33.15 -5.30
N LEU A 1194 32.25 31.91 -4.85
CA LEU A 1194 33.06 31.62 -3.67
C LEU A 1194 34.55 31.90 -3.93
N LEU A 1195 35.06 31.59 -5.13
CA LEU A 1195 36.43 31.92 -5.55
C LEU A 1195 36.66 33.41 -5.77
N ALA A 1196 35.62 34.17 -6.16
CA ALA A 1196 35.74 35.63 -6.34
C ALA A 1196 35.85 36.40 -5.01
N ARG A 1197 35.55 35.74 -3.89
CA ARG A 1197 35.51 36.34 -2.55
C ARG A 1197 36.58 35.82 -1.60
N GLY A 1198 37.16 34.64 -1.88
CA GLY A 1198 38.25 34.01 -1.14
C GLY A 1198 39.63 34.31 -1.75
#